data_AF-A0A956KW06-F1
#
_entry.id   AF-A0A956KW06-F1
#
_cell.length_a   1.000
_cell.length_b   1.000
_cell.length_c   1.000
_cell.angle_alpha   90.00
_cell.angle_beta   90.00
_cell.angle_gamma   90.00
#
_symmetry.space_group_name_H-M   'P 1'
#
loop_
_entity.id
_entity.type
_entity.pdbx_description
1 polymer ?
#
loop_
_entity_poly.entity_id
_entity_poly.type
_entity_poly.pdbx_seq_one_letter_code
_entity_poly.pdbx_strand_id
1 'polypeptide(L)'
;MYEVFFTGKVDHRFAWLGNDALGSVDLLARLLTELDTATTSIELSTMTFSYDPSASGPSATVGAIAAKLAEKAQAGVRVRIMGNAGHRFQAGYLRAMHGPVQLADQNLPALVKRVSFQSSTTAPPGWLVDRGDAYGPRTGGETYGWDADMTTRVKAHGGPSTPPSFTSPILREAYAAPNDADGHEREWSIQLEPNSWYAVRVFCGLPSEATDNNVKAQGRMIFAKPDSSGDFLFYYHLDADAGEFVVSSVDGGTDDANGPRAQRVQTGADGKLTLQVGYQLLSQKTALAAVEIYRWSPTAADGDDFTDHRLVQRRGIHHAKFAIIDGARVWTGSHNITPVDVTDPHARSEDALLTDEASVVAAFRAEFDTWWGTSSLAPDPAASRTLVFKPPVLLDTTVHNPQLGESFPWKLRFHPSTNVPPSTPPPSSASGPLDIRQFLASHLDGVGDEVLLLLEQLTVSGTFSSTYGNYGGSTSLINALETLGSAGIRIHGLLGNRSGDPVWTEFGGTNVDVGASSRVHDKAVLVDALRDNPTRRQGRVLFGSSNWSQGAMHTNHEQTFIVEDPELANSYLQRAAAAFTEDGNPLEREIDCVLVVDRSYSMNDRLSDGTTSKLDLAKRAAGVFIDVLHHDLRHRVALSRFGTVAEAFVPPQVLTPLDGTSASTLVGLVDGIQASLPIASSTSYGSGLADAWSKLTAVTSPKSRRLVVFLTDGKQNAAPMADTVWPSMASEGIELHTTSFGVPSTDATGANAILHEMALGSGGSFAQVDTTLTGLQKRFADVARDALGMVTYLDPSLRLQPGQVVQSPVHVDVARGRLVFVWLWSRGALPVEVALRLPSGSILRSGHPAVAQRLRAGHIVWHVELAKLVKEDPQGTWVVHTQCHHQQIGASQAELMVFGPGPQADADAAHLQAELHAVKGGAVLRVRGWAQGEPVSLDALEVTWAPPGSSNARGLTPVPLSPIDPKARRWRGVFEAKLDPRPGVHRVHVVLQAKGRRGLVRREQSVSFVVGQRDFRPLRPLAGRRIQRWPR
;
A
#
# COMPACT_ATOMS: atom_id res chain seq x y z
N MET A 1 1.97 5.46 16.96
CA MET A 1 1.31 4.37 16.20
C MET A 1 0.97 4.88 14.82
N TYR A 2 0.99 4.01 13.81
CA TYR A 2 0.57 4.36 12.46
C TYR A 2 -0.16 3.20 11.78
N GLU A 3 -0.98 3.52 10.78
CA GLU A 3 -1.69 2.58 9.90
C GLU A 3 -1.60 3.10 8.46
N VAL A 4 -1.42 2.18 7.50
CA VAL A 4 -1.46 2.48 6.06
C VAL A 4 -2.65 1.78 5.41
N PHE A 5 -3.27 2.45 4.45
CA PHE A 5 -4.44 2.00 3.70
C PHE A 5 -4.19 2.19 2.19
N PHE A 6 -4.75 1.29 1.39
CA PHE A 6 -4.68 1.36 -0.06
C PHE A 6 -6.08 1.26 -0.68
N THR A 7 -6.39 2.09 -1.68
CA THR A 7 -7.60 1.91 -2.50
C THR A 7 -7.48 0.68 -3.40
N GLY A 8 -6.26 0.41 -3.89
CA GLY A 8 -5.97 -0.75 -4.73
C GLY A 8 -6.02 -2.08 -3.97
N LYS A 9 -6.08 -3.18 -4.72
CA LYS A 9 -5.94 -4.53 -4.15
C LYS A 9 -4.55 -4.73 -3.56
N VAL A 10 -4.44 -5.70 -2.66
CA VAL A 10 -3.18 -6.15 -2.04
C VAL A 10 -3.02 -7.66 -2.24
N ASP A 11 -1.78 -8.12 -2.38
CA ASP A 11 -1.44 -9.54 -2.55
C ASP A 11 -0.82 -10.10 -1.27
N HIS A 12 -1.64 -10.75 -0.44
CA HIS A 12 -1.20 -11.33 0.83
C HIS A 12 -0.22 -12.50 0.67
N ARG A 13 0.06 -13.01 -0.55
CA ARG A 13 1.16 -13.96 -0.77
C ARG A 13 2.52 -13.34 -0.43
N PHE A 14 2.63 -12.02 -0.41
CA PHE A 14 3.83 -11.27 -0.03
C PHE A 14 3.80 -10.80 1.43
N ALA A 15 2.70 -11.00 2.16
CA ALA A 15 2.60 -10.58 3.54
C ALA A 15 3.51 -11.41 4.44
N TRP A 16 4.20 -10.75 5.36
CA TRP A 16 4.74 -11.43 6.53
C TRP A 16 3.58 -11.84 7.45
N LEU A 17 3.74 -12.94 8.20
CA LEU A 17 2.69 -13.38 9.11
C LEU A 17 2.34 -12.25 10.10
N GLY A 18 1.07 -11.81 10.06
CA GLY A 18 0.55 -10.77 10.95
C GLY A 18 0.89 -9.33 10.53
N ASN A 19 1.40 -9.13 9.31
CA ASN A 19 1.66 -7.82 8.72
C ASN A 19 0.85 -7.61 7.44
N ASP A 20 -0.46 -7.72 7.56
CA ASP A 20 -1.37 -7.67 6.41
C ASP A 20 -1.72 -6.25 6.02
N ALA A 21 -1.45 -5.92 4.77
CA ALA A 21 -1.83 -4.64 4.19
C ALA A 21 -3.35 -4.54 4.07
N LEU A 22 -3.87 -3.32 4.31
CA LEU A 22 -5.28 -2.99 4.18
C LEU A 22 -5.52 -2.42 2.77
N GLY A 23 -5.95 -3.28 1.84
CA GLY A 23 -6.31 -2.90 0.47
C GLY A 23 -7.81 -2.78 0.24
N SER A 24 -8.22 -2.27 -0.92
CA SER A 24 -9.63 -2.04 -1.29
C SER A 24 -10.39 -1.16 -0.29
N VAL A 25 -9.69 -0.23 0.36
CA VAL A 25 -10.25 0.65 1.38
C VAL A 25 -10.89 1.88 0.72
N ASP A 26 -12.13 2.20 1.12
CA ASP A 26 -12.74 3.51 0.83
C ASP A 26 -12.07 4.58 1.71
N LEU A 27 -11.03 5.21 1.16
CA LEU A 27 -10.27 6.25 1.85
C LEU A 27 -11.13 7.47 2.21
N LEU A 28 -12.13 7.81 1.41
CA LEU A 28 -13.02 8.94 1.67
C LEU A 28 -13.92 8.66 2.88
N ALA A 29 -14.53 7.48 2.94
CA ALA A 29 -15.35 7.07 4.07
C ALA A 29 -14.52 6.96 5.36
N ARG A 30 -13.27 6.49 5.24
CA ARG A 30 -12.36 6.44 6.38
C ARG A 30 -11.97 7.84 6.85
N LEU A 31 -11.58 8.74 5.95
CA LEU A 31 -11.27 10.13 6.29
C LEU A 31 -12.48 10.82 6.96
N LEU A 32 -13.69 10.63 6.45
CA LEU A 32 -14.92 11.14 7.06
C LEU A 32 -15.07 10.68 8.52
N THR A 33 -14.81 9.39 8.78
CA THR A 33 -14.86 8.83 10.14
C THR A 33 -13.82 9.49 11.04
N GLU A 34 -12.60 9.70 10.57
CA GLU A 34 -11.55 10.35 11.36
C GLU A 34 -11.90 11.83 11.65
N LEU A 35 -12.40 12.58 10.67
CA LEU A 35 -12.83 13.96 10.86
C LEU A 35 -13.99 14.08 11.86
N ASP A 36 -14.90 13.10 11.90
CA ASP A 36 -16.00 13.09 12.87
C ASP A 36 -15.53 12.92 14.32
N THR A 37 -14.31 12.45 14.55
CA THR A 37 -13.74 12.36 15.90
C THR A 37 -13.17 13.68 16.42
N ALA A 38 -13.04 14.71 15.56
CA ALA A 38 -12.46 15.99 15.94
C ALA A 38 -13.28 16.73 17.00
N THR A 39 -12.59 17.33 17.96
CA THR A 39 -13.18 18.02 19.12
C THR A 39 -12.67 19.46 19.31
N THR A 40 -11.52 19.81 18.75
CA THR A 40 -10.83 21.09 18.97
C THR A 40 -10.40 21.77 17.68
N SER A 41 -9.81 21.04 16.73
CA SER A 41 -9.42 21.62 15.44
C SER A 41 -9.34 20.62 14.30
N ILE A 42 -9.52 21.14 13.08
CA ILE A 42 -9.25 20.45 11.83
C ILE A 42 -8.45 21.39 10.94
N GLU A 43 -7.29 20.94 10.49
CA GLU A 43 -6.53 21.59 9.42
C GLU A 43 -6.52 20.68 8.21
N LEU A 44 -7.06 21.13 7.08
CA LEU A 44 -7.16 20.35 5.86
C LEU A 44 -6.35 20.97 4.74
N SER A 45 -5.51 20.17 4.08
CA SER A 45 -4.72 20.49 2.91
C SER A 45 -5.14 19.54 1.79
N THR A 46 -5.64 20.06 0.67
CA THR A 46 -5.94 19.22 -0.51
C THR A 46 -5.82 20.05 -1.79
N MET A 47 -5.39 19.42 -2.88
CA MET A 47 -5.40 20.08 -4.18
C MET A 47 -6.84 20.24 -4.68
N THR A 48 -7.60 19.17 -4.65
CA THR A 48 -8.90 19.05 -5.31
C THR A 48 -9.92 18.59 -4.27
N PHE A 49 -11.08 19.25 -4.27
CA PHE A 49 -12.20 18.98 -3.36
C PHE A 49 -13.52 19.19 -4.09
N SER A 50 -13.83 18.28 -4.99
CA SER A 50 -14.99 18.35 -5.89
C SER A 50 -15.95 17.20 -5.65
N TYR A 51 -17.24 17.43 -5.84
CA TYR A 51 -18.25 16.38 -5.85
C TYR A 51 -19.46 16.81 -6.65
N ASP A 52 -20.21 15.80 -7.05
CA ASP A 52 -21.55 15.90 -7.60
C ASP A 52 -22.62 15.64 -6.48
N PRO A 53 -23.42 16.64 -6.07
CA PRO A 53 -24.54 16.58 -5.15
C PRO A 53 -25.74 15.76 -5.62
N SER A 54 -25.87 15.51 -6.93
CA SER A 54 -26.92 14.67 -7.52
C SER A 54 -26.49 13.20 -7.56
N ALA A 55 -25.18 12.93 -7.61
CA ALA A 55 -24.63 11.58 -7.60
C ALA A 55 -24.67 10.89 -6.22
N SER A 56 -24.97 9.60 -6.26
CA SER A 56 -24.79 8.68 -5.14
C SER A 56 -23.35 8.17 -5.02
N GLY A 57 -23.06 7.42 -3.96
CA GLY A 57 -21.79 6.74 -3.80
C GLY A 57 -20.66 7.70 -3.40
N PRO A 58 -19.44 7.54 -3.93
CA PRO A 58 -18.26 8.28 -3.45
C PRO A 58 -18.34 9.80 -3.64
N SER A 59 -19.07 10.25 -4.66
CA SER A 59 -19.44 11.66 -4.79
C SER A 59 -20.22 12.17 -3.57
N ALA A 60 -21.22 11.40 -3.12
CA ALA A 60 -21.96 11.70 -1.90
C ALA A 60 -21.05 11.67 -0.65
N THR A 61 -20.05 10.79 -0.59
CA THR A 61 -19.07 10.75 0.50
C THR A 61 -18.21 12.01 0.54
N VAL A 62 -17.75 12.53 -0.60
CA VAL A 62 -17.03 13.82 -0.66
C VAL A 62 -17.94 14.96 -0.17
N GLY A 63 -19.21 14.99 -0.60
CA GLY A 63 -20.20 15.94 -0.09
C GLY A 63 -20.41 15.83 1.42
N ALA A 64 -20.41 14.60 1.96
CA ALA A 64 -20.51 14.33 3.40
C ALA A 64 -19.28 14.81 4.18
N ILE A 65 -18.06 14.69 3.62
CA ILE A 65 -16.84 15.28 4.19
C ILE A 65 -17.00 16.79 4.30
N ALA A 66 -17.42 17.47 3.22
CA ALA A 66 -17.63 18.91 3.23
C ALA A 66 -18.68 19.34 4.27
N ALA A 67 -19.82 18.64 4.33
CA ALA A 67 -20.86 18.89 5.31
C ALA A 67 -20.36 18.68 6.75
N LYS A 68 -19.54 17.65 6.98
CA LYS A 68 -18.96 17.36 8.31
C LYS A 68 -18.01 18.46 8.77
N LEU A 69 -17.19 19.02 7.88
CA LEU A 69 -16.33 20.16 8.19
C LEU A 69 -17.16 21.39 8.64
N ALA A 70 -18.26 21.67 7.93
CA ALA A 70 -19.17 22.75 8.29
C ALA A 70 -19.84 22.52 9.66
N GLU A 71 -20.36 21.31 9.89
CA GLU A 71 -20.98 20.88 11.15
C GLU A 71 -20.01 21.01 12.33
N LYS A 72 -18.76 20.54 12.17
CA LYS A 72 -17.73 20.65 13.22
C LYS A 72 -17.41 22.11 13.53
N ALA A 73 -17.29 22.96 12.50
CA ALA A 73 -17.09 24.39 12.69
C ALA A 73 -18.25 25.05 13.46
N GLN A 74 -19.50 24.68 13.15
CA GLN A 74 -20.68 25.15 13.89
C GLN A 74 -20.68 24.70 15.36
N ALA A 75 -20.16 23.51 15.64
CA ALA A 75 -19.99 22.98 16.99
C ALA A 75 -18.81 23.60 17.77
N GLY A 76 -18.10 24.58 17.19
CA GLY A 76 -16.98 25.29 17.84
C GLY A 76 -15.60 24.68 17.57
N VAL A 77 -15.48 23.66 16.73
CA VAL A 77 -14.18 23.14 16.27
C VAL A 77 -13.54 24.16 15.33
N ARG A 78 -12.25 24.46 15.53
CA ARG A 78 -11.53 25.39 14.65
C ARG A 78 -11.18 24.70 13.32
N VAL A 79 -11.87 25.03 12.24
CA VAL A 79 -11.65 24.41 10.92
C VAL A 79 -10.97 25.38 9.95
N ARG A 80 -9.80 24.98 9.44
CA ARG A 80 -8.99 25.73 8.47
C ARG A 80 -8.69 24.87 7.26
N ILE A 81 -8.89 25.39 6.06
CA ILE A 81 -8.68 24.67 4.81
C ILE A 81 -7.69 25.46 3.93
N MET A 82 -6.62 24.80 3.50
CA MET A 82 -5.71 25.26 2.47
C MET A 82 -5.99 24.48 1.18
N GLY A 83 -6.30 25.19 0.10
CA GLY A 83 -6.65 24.59 -1.19
C GLY A 83 -5.76 25.07 -2.33
N ASN A 84 -5.90 24.44 -3.50
CA ASN A 84 -5.31 24.96 -4.73
C ASN A 84 -6.14 26.15 -5.28
N ALA A 85 -5.48 27.23 -5.66
CA ALA A 85 -6.11 28.47 -6.11
C ALA A 85 -7.08 28.29 -7.28
N GLY A 86 -6.76 27.40 -8.24
CA GLY A 86 -7.64 27.08 -9.36
C GLY A 86 -8.79 26.13 -9.01
N HIS A 87 -8.71 25.39 -7.90
CA HIS A 87 -9.66 24.32 -7.55
C HIS A 87 -10.58 24.67 -6.38
N ARG A 88 -10.29 25.72 -5.60
CA ARG A 88 -11.04 26.13 -4.40
C ARG A 88 -12.50 26.56 -4.63
N PHE A 89 -12.98 26.47 -5.87
CA PHE A 89 -14.35 26.74 -6.32
C PHE A 89 -15.15 25.47 -6.58
N GLN A 90 -14.50 24.32 -6.43
CA GLN A 90 -15.18 23.04 -6.52
C GLN A 90 -16.21 22.92 -5.39
N ALA A 91 -17.27 22.16 -5.68
CA ALA A 91 -18.45 22.07 -4.82
C ALA A 91 -18.11 21.72 -3.36
N GLY A 92 -17.07 20.91 -3.12
CA GLY A 92 -16.66 20.49 -1.77
C GLY A 92 -16.20 21.66 -0.90
N TYR A 93 -15.36 22.55 -1.43
CA TYR A 93 -14.93 23.75 -0.71
C TYR A 93 -16.11 24.67 -0.38
N LEU A 94 -16.98 24.91 -1.36
CA LEU A 94 -18.14 25.79 -1.21
C LEU A 94 -19.12 25.23 -0.17
N ARG A 95 -19.35 23.92 -0.17
CA ARG A 95 -20.20 23.24 0.81
C ARG A 95 -19.63 23.32 2.22
N ALA A 96 -18.30 23.20 2.39
CA ALA A 96 -17.67 23.37 3.70
C ALA A 96 -17.87 24.79 4.27
N MET A 97 -17.96 25.80 3.40
CA MET A 97 -18.20 27.19 3.79
C MET A 97 -19.62 27.47 4.32
N HIS A 98 -20.50 26.48 4.44
CA HIS A 98 -21.79 26.66 5.15
C HIS A 98 -21.61 26.90 6.65
N GLY A 99 -20.54 26.35 7.21
CA GLY A 99 -20.10 26.58 8.58
C GLY A 99 -19.13 27.78 8.66
N PRO A 100 -18.78 28.24 9.87
CA PRO A 100 -17.77 29.28 10.09
C PRO A 100 -16.33 28.78 9.84
N VAL A 101 -16.09 28.15 8.70
CA VAL A 101 -14.79 27.64 8.24
C VAL A 101 -13.95 28.79 7.68
N GLN A 102 -12.62 28.73 7.86
CA GLN A 102 -11.70 29.61 7.12
C GLN A 102 -11.03 28.85 5.98
N LEU A 103 -11.06 29.45 4.79
CA LEU A 103 -10.47 28.91 3.57
C LEU A 103 -9.39 29.86 3.04
N ALA A 104 -8.26 29.30 2.62
CA ALA A 104 -7.17 30.00 1.95
C ALA A 104 -6.58 29.14 0.83
N ASP A 105 -5.66 29.71 0.05
CA ASP A 105 -4.94 29.03 -1.02
C ASP A 105 -3.49 29.52 -1.14
N GLN A 106 -2.73 29.00 -2.11
CA GLN A 106 -1.33 29.39 -2.29
C GLN A 106 -1.11 30.87 -2.65
N ASN A 107 -2.17 31.62 -3.01
CA ASN A 107 -2.13 33.07 -3.26
C ASN A 107 -2.41 33.89 -2.00
N LEU A 108 -2.66 33.25 -0.86
CA LEU A 108 -2.89 33.93 0.42
C LEU A 108 -1.87 35.07 0.71
N PRO A 109 -0.56 34.93 0.45
CA PRO A 109 0.40 36.03 0.63
C PRO A 109 0.08 37.31 -0.15
N ALA A 110 -0.58 37.17 -1.30
CA ALA A 110 -0.94 38.29 -2.17
C ALA A 110 -2.27 38.95 -1.80
N LEU A 111 -2.96 38.44 -0.79
CA LEU A 111 -4.25 38.97 -0.39
C LEU A 111 -4.12 40.38 0.19
N VAL A 112 -4.86 41.33 -0.40
CA VAL A 112 -4.87 42.74 -0.01
C VAL A 112 -6.08 43.07 0.85
N LYS A 113 -7.28 42.67 0.40
CA LYS A 113 -8.55 42.96 1.07
C LYS A 113 -9.51 41.79 0.95
N ARG A 114 -10.31 41.59 2.00
CA ARG A 114 -11.54 40.78 1.97
C ARG A 114 -12.69 41.65 2.44
N VAL A 115 -13.80 41.63 1.71
CA VAL A 115 -15.00 42.42 2.01
C VAL A 115 -16.20 41.48 2.06
N SER A 116 -16.96 41.53 3.14
CA SER A 116 -18.21 40.80 3.33
C SER A 116 -19.38 41.78 3.25
N PHE A 117 -20.39 41.46 2.46
CA PHE A 117 -21.60 42.26 2.28
C PHE A 117 -22.64 41.79 3.29
N GLN A 118 -22.73 42.48 4.42
CA GLN A 118 -23.62 42.10 5.51
C GLN A 118 -24.15 43.32 6.26
N SER A 119 -25.36 43.22 6.77
CA SER A 119 -26.01 44.24 7.59
C SER A 119 -25.48 44.28 9.04
N SER A 120 -24.94 43.16 9.52
CA SER A 120 -24.28 43.03 10.84
C SER A 120 -23.01 43.89 10.95
N THR A 121 -22.81 44.55 12.10
CA THR A 121 -21.59 45.34 12.38
C THR A 121 -20.38 44.49 12.77
N THR A 122 -20.58 43.21 13.12
CA THR A 122 -19.48 42.32 13.50
C THR A 122 -18.94 41.60 12.28
N ALA A 123 -17.74 41.97 11.85
CA ALA A 123 -17.06 41.33 10.73
C ALA A 123 -16.66 39.88 11.06
N PRO A 124 -16.68 38.96 10.07
CA PRO A 124 -15.90 37.74 10.20
C PRO A 124 -14.41 38.08 10.47
N PRO A 125 -13.68 37.31 11.29
CA PRO A 125 -12.26 37.56 11.54
C PRO A 125 -11.46 37.72 10.24
N GLY A 126 -10.80 38.87 10.06
CA GLY A 126 -10.00 39.18 8.87
C GLY A 126 -10.77 39.76 7.68
N TRP A 127 -12.05 40.12 7.85
CA TRP A 127 -12.90 40.70 6.81
C TRP A 127 -13.28 42.16 7.11
N LEU A 128 -13.40 42.97 6.07
CA LEU A 128 -14.08 44.27 6.12
C LEU A 128 -15.59 44.07 5.94
N VAL A 129 -16.40 44.98 6.48
CA VAL A 129 -17.86 44.92 6.39
C VAL A 129 -18.38 46.02 5.49
N ASP A 130 -19.08 45.64 4.43
CA ASP A 130 -19.87 46.58 3.62
C ASP A 130 -21.37 46.34 3.91
N ARG A 131 -22.03 47.36 4.47
CA ARG A 131 -23.46 47.29 4.81
C ARG A 131 -24.36 47.76 3.68
N GLY A 132 -23.82 48.04 2.50
CA GLY A 132 -24.51 48.75 1.43
C GLY A 132 -24.28 50.26 1.46
N ASP A 133 -23.38 50.76 2.29
CA ASP A 133 -23.13 52.20 2.41
C ASP A 133 -22.54 52.80 1.10
N ALA A 134 -22.87 54.05 0.77
CA ALA A 134 -22.29 54.76 -0.38
C ALA A 134 -20.77 54.93 -0.25
N TYR A 135 -20.04 55.00 -1.38
CA TYR A 135 -18.58 55.05 -1.48
C TYR A 135 -18.02 56.21 -0.68
N GLY A 136 -17.14 55.90 0.26
CA GLY A 136 -16.54 56.89 1.13
C GLY A 136 -15.60 56.27 2.17
N PRO A 137 -14.98 57.12 3.01
CA PRO A 137 -14.07 56.66 4.05
C PRO A 137 -14.81 55.85 5.12
N ARG A 138 -14.16 54.80 5.61
CA ARG A 138 -14.67 53.89 6.65
C ARG A 138 -13.82 53.96 7.92
N THR A 139 -14.42 53.51 9.02
CA THR A 139 -13.71 53.34 10.29
C THR A 139 -12.59 52.32 10.09
N GLY A 140 -11.33 52.76 10.18
CA GLY A 140 -10.15 51.94 9.87
C GLY A 140 -9.27 52.46 8.73
N GLY A 141 -9.66 53.56 8.06
CA GLY A 141 -8.82 54.26 7.06
C GLY A 141 -8.99 53.77 5.62
N GLU A 142 -9.75 52.69 5.42
CA GLU A 142 -10.12 52.18 4.10
C GLU A 142 -11.23 53.05 3.47
N THR A 143 -11.22 53.18 2.14
CA THR A 143 -12.27 53.89 1.39
C THR A 143 -12.92 52.94 0.39
N TYR A 144 -14.20 52.63 0.60
CA TYR A 144 -14.96 51.71 -0.25
C TYR A 144 -16.47 51.91 -0.10
N GLY A 145 -17.25 51.35 -1.02
CA GLY A 145 -18.71 51.36 -0.99
C GLY A 145 -19.34 51.45 -2.37
N TRP A 146 -20.64 51.67 -2.38
CA TRP A 146 -21.47 51.70 -3.59
C TRP A 146 -21.58 53.11 -4.19
N ASP A 147 -21.89 53.24 -5.47
CA ASP A 147 -22.21 54.52 -6.12
C ASP A 147 -23.44 55.24 -5.55
N ALA A 148 -24.27 54.54 -4.76
CA ALA A 148 -25.39 55.07 -4.01
C ALA A 148 -25.61 54.28 -2.70
N ASP A 149 -26.52 54.71 -1.82
CA ASP A 149 -26.87 53.96 -0.60
C ASP A 149 -27.71 52.72 -0.93
N MET A 150 -27.10 51.54 -0.78
CA MET A 150 -27.64 50.20 -1.02
C MET A 150 -27.96 49.44 0.28
N THR A 151 -28.03 50.11 1.43
CA THR A 151 -28.22 49.45 2.75
C THR A 151 -29.47 48.58 2.84
N THR A 152 -30.54 48.93 2.12
CA THR A 152 -31.77 48.13 2.06
C THR A 152 -31.66 46.86 1.21
N ARG A 153 -30.61 46.77 0.37
CA ARG A 153 -30.33 45.64 -0.52
C ARG A 153 -29.35 44.64 0.09
N VAL A 154 -28.68 44.99 1.19
CA VAL A 154 -27.80 44.10 1.95
C VAL A 154 -28.56 43.54 3.16
N LYS A 155 -28.83 42.23 3.17
CA LYS A 155 -29.64 41.60 4.22
C LYS A 155 -29.33 40.12 4.39
N ALA A 156 -29.93 39.50 5.40
CA ALA A 156 -29.88 38.05 5.58
C ALA A 156 -30.65 37.31 4.49
N HIS A 157 -30.05 36.22 4.00
CA HIS A 157 -30.61 35.37 2.95
C HIS A 157 -30.57 33.89 3.41
N GLY A 158 -31.63 33.14 3.11
CA GLY A 158 -31.84 31.76 3.59
C GLY A 158 -33.07 31.63 4.52
N GLY A 159 -33.96 30.68 4.20
CA GLY A 159 -35.23 30.46 4.91
C GLY A 159 -35.17 29.49 6.10
N PRO A 160 -36.26 29.35 6.88
CA PRO A 160 -36.33 28.48 8.07
C PRO A 160 -36.48 26.97 7.79
N SER A 161 -36.58 26.53 6.53
CA SER A 161 -36.67 25.11 6.16
C SER A 161 -35.73 24.80 4.99
N THR A 162 -34.72 23.99 5.32
CA THR A 162 -33.70 23.24 4.54
C THR A 162 -33.42 23.65 3.07
N PRO A 163 -32.14 23.88 2.69
CA PRO A 163 -30.95 23.64 3.50
C PRO A 163 -30.80 24.66 4.64
N PRO A 164 -30.17 24.28 5.78
CA PRO A 164 -30.08 25.14 6.95
C PRO A 164 -29.49 26.49 6.54
N SER A 165 -30.10 27.58 7.00
CA SER A 165 -29.60 28.95 6.84
C SER A 165 -28.08 28.96 7.02
N PHE A 166 -27.34 29.54 6.07
CA PHE A 166 -25.89 29.63 6.16
C PHE A 166 -25.49 30.17 7.53
N THR A 167 -24.80 29.35 8.31
CA THR A 167 -24.26 29.77 9.62
C THR A 167 -22.93 30.49 9.47
N SER A 168 -22.32 30.36 8.29
CA SER A 168 -21.12 31.08 7.93
C SER A 168 -21.38 32.58 7.94
N PRO A 169 -20.62 33.36 8.72
CA PRO A 169 -20.71 34.81 8.71
C PRO A 169 -20.50 35.44 7.32
N ILE A 170 -19.84 34.73 6.40
CA ILE A 170 -19.53 35.21 5.05
C ILE A 170 -20.71 35.04 4.08
N LEU A 171 -21.53 33.99 4.27
CA LEU A 171 -22.58 33.59 3.32
C LEU A 171 -24.00 33.78 3.85
N ARG A 172 -24.14 34.15 5.13
CA ARG A 172 -25.45 34.39 5.78
C ARG A 172 -26.17 35.62 5.23
N GLU A 173 -25.42 36.63 4.82
CA GLU A 173 -25.93 37.90 4.35
C GLU A 173 -25.25 38.26 3.03
N ALA A 174 -25.94 39.03 2.18
CA ALA A 174 -25.43 39.44 0.87
C ALA A 174 -26.15 40.70 0.39
N TYR A 175 -25.53 41.41 -0.55
CA TYR A 175 -26.27 42.29 -1.46
C TYR A 175 -27.12 41.43 -2.40
N ALA A 176 -28.38 41.77 -2.64
CA ALA A 176 -29.18 41.16 -3.71
C ALA A 176 -30.20 42.15 -4.29
N ALA A 177 -30.24 42.26 -5.62
CA ALA A 177 -31.20 43.08 -6.35
C ALA A 177 -31.64 42.42 -7.67
N PRO A 178 -32.92 42.59 -8.10
CA PRO A 178 -33.34 42.20 -9.44
C PRO A 178 -32.55 42.96 -10.51
N ASN A 179 -32.15 42.25 -11.56
CA ASN A 179 -31.39 42.82 -12.66
C ASN A 179 -32.22 43.76 -13.57
N ASP A 180 -33.55 43.78 -13.42
CA ASP A 180 -34.49 44.63 -14.15
C ASP A 180 -35.09 45.76 -13.30
N ALA A 181 -34.73 45.87 -12.02
CA ALA A 181 -35.23 46.90 -11.12
C ALA A 181 -34.65 48.31 -11.46
N ASP A 182 -35.31 49.37 -10.99
CA ASP A 182 -34.76 50.71 -11.09
C ASP A 182 -33.39 50.79 -10.40
N GLY A 183 -32.37 51.20 -11.19
CA GLY A 183 -31.00 51.19 -10.72
C GLY A 183 -30.46 49.80 -10.41
N HIS A 184 -30.73 48.86 -11.30
CA HIS A 184 -30.25 47.48 -11.30
C HIS A 184 -28.73 47.38 -11.48
N GLU A 185 -28.15 48.20 -12.36
CA GLU A 185 -26.71 48.34 -12.52
C GLU A 185 -26.17 49.30 -11.46
N ARG A 186 -25.27 48.78 -10.64
CA ARG A 186 -24.62 49.50 -9.53
C ARG A 186 -23.13 49.28 -9.55
N GLU A 187 -22.39 50.31 -9.18
CA GLU A 187 -20.95 50.21 -9.03
C GLU A 187 -20.57 50.11 -7.55
N TRP A 188 -19.92 49.01 -7.17
CA TRP A 188 -19.19 48.93 -5.91
C TRP A 188 -17.72 49.18 -6.15
N SER A 189 -17.03 49.86 -5.23
CA SER A 189 -15.62 50.18 -5.43
C SER A 189 -14.80 50.26 -4.16
N ILE A 190 -13.49 50.09 -4.30
CA ILE A 190 -12.51 50.21 -3.22
C ILE A 190 -11.24 50.92 -3.70
N GLN A 191 -10.70 51.79 -2.83
CA GLN A 191 -9.46 52.51 -3.06
C GLN A 191 -8.25 51.59 -2.84
N LEU A 192 -7.42 51.43 -3.87
CA LEU A 192 -6.17 50.64 -3.86
C LEU A 192 -5.01 51.46 -4.47
N GLU A 193 -3.87 50.81 -4.72
CA GLU A 193 -2.73 51.46 -5.39
C GLU A 193 -3.05 51.76 -6.87
N PRO A 194 -2.75 52.97 -7.37
CA PRO A 194 -2.90 53.34 -8.78
C PRO A 194 -2.08 52.47 -9.74
N ASN A 195 -2.58 52.32 -10.98
CA ASN A 195 -1.89 51.66 -12.10
C ASN A 195 -1.35 50.25 -11.81
N SER A 196 -1.91 49.54 -10.82
CA SER A 196 -1.42 48.25 -10.35
C SER A 196 -2.35 47.12 -10.78
N TRP A 197 -1.79 45.92 -10.97
CA TRP A 197 -2.55 44.75 -11.41
C TRP A 197 -3.07 43.94 -10.22
N TYR A 198 -4.33 43.52 -10.33
CA TYR A 198 -5.04 42.74 -9.33
C TYR A 198 -5.78 41.55 -9.95
N ALA A 199 -5.97 40.54 -9.11
CA ALA A 199 -6.95 39.49 -9.27
C ALA A 199 -8.12 39.74 -8.32
N VAL A 200 -9.35 39.68 -8.84
CA VAL A 200 -10.57 39.88 -8.06
C VAL A 200 -11.32 38.56 -8.01
N ARG A 201 -11.76 38.18 -6.81
CA ARG A 201 -12.65 37.06 -6.58
C ARG A 201 -13.96 37.57 -6.00
N VAL A 202 -15.08 37.06 -6.51
CA VAL A 202 -16.43 37.43 -6.04
C VAL A 202 -17.20 36.18 -5.63
N PHE A 203 -17.87 36.22 -4.47
CA PHE A 203 -18.76 35.18 -3.98
C PHE A 203 -20.19 35.62 -4.26
N CYS A 204 -20.85 34.93 -5.20
CA CYS A 204 -22.17 35.31 -5.69
C CYS A 204 -23.14 34.13 -5.74
N GLY A 205 -24.43 34.47 -5.70
CA GLY A 205 -25.54 33.53 -5.80
C GLY A 205 -26.26 33.21 -4.49
N LEU A 206 -27.55 32.93 -4.60
CA LEU A 206 -28.45 32.57 -3.49
C LEU A 206 -29.35 31.40 -3.91
N PRO A 207 -29.11 30.17 -3.42
CA PRO A 207 -29.83 28.95 -3.84
C PRO A 207 -31.33 29.03 -3.68
N SER A 208 -31.79 29.66 -2.60
CA SER A 208 -33.21 29.75 -2.25
C SER A 208 -33.94 30.90 -2.97
N GLU A 209 -33.22 31.72 -3.75
CA GLU A 209 -33.77 32.91 -4.39
C GLU A 209 -33.57 32.98 -5.91
N ALA A 210 -33.02 31.93 -6.55
CA ALA A 210 -32.79 31.82 -8.00
C ALA A 210 -32.11 33.08 -8.60
N THR A 211 -30.77 33.08 -8.64
CA THR A 211 -29.96 34.24 -9.06
C THR A 211 -29.28 34.05 -10.42
N ASP A 212 -29.32 35.07 -11.28
CA ASP A 212 -28.47 35.19 -12.48
C ASP A 212 -27.44 36.30 -12.24
N ASN A 213 -26.25 35.93 -11.80
CA ASN A 213 -25.23 36.90 -11.37
C ASN A 213 -24.50 37.52 -12.56
N ASN A 214 -24.45 38.85 -12.61
CA ASN A 214 -23.61 39.60 -13.54
C ASN A 214 -22.67 40.54 -12.77
N VAL A 215 -21.37 40.29 -12.88
CA VAL A 215 -20.34 41.15 -12.28
C VAL A 215 -19.19 41.39 -13.27
N LYS A 216 -18.82 42.66 -13.46
CA LYS A 216 -17.63 43.08 -14.20
C LYS A 216 -16.64 43.75 -13.26
N ALA A 217 -15.35 43.46 -13.39
CA ALA A 217 -14.28 44.21 -12.75
C ALA A 217 -13.57 45.07 -13.79
N GLN A 218 -13.48 46.38 -13.57
CA GLN A 218 -12.87 47.31 -14.53
C GLN A 218 -13.38 47.14 -15.97
N GLY A 219 -14.70 46.97 -16.12
CA GLY A 219 -15.35 46.75 -17.42
C GLY A 219 -15.13 45.37 -18.04
N ARG A 220 -14.36 44.47 -17.40
CA ARG A 220 -14.12 43.09 -17.86
C ARG A 220 -15.03 42.10 -17.12
N MET A 221 -15.68 41.21 -17.86
CA MET A 221 -16.62 40.22 -17.34
C MET A 221 -15.93 39.17 -16.46
N ILE A 222 -16.11 39.20 -15.14
CA ILE A 222 -15.43 38.25 -14.24
C ILE A 222 -15.80 36.78 -14.57
N PHE A 223 -16.95 36.54 -15.23
CA PHE A 223 -17.38 35.24 -15.75
C PHE A 223 -17.27 35.22 -17.28
N ALA A 224 -16.35 34.43 -17.86
CA ALA A 224 -16.25 34.28 -19.31
C ALA A 224 -15.79 32.88 -19.71
N LYS A 225 -16.66 32.12 -20.37
CA LYS A 225 -16.25 31.07 -21.30
C LYS A 225 -16.88 31.38 -22.66
N PRO A 226 -16.10 31.37 -23.76
CA PRO A 226 -16.68 31.45 -25.10
C PRO A 226 -17.52 30.21 -25.37
N ASP A 227 -18.67 30.41 -26.00
CA ASP A 227 -19.43 29.31 -26.58
C ASP A 227 -18.75 28.77 -27.87
N SER A 228 -19.37 27.79 -28.53
CA SER A 228 -18.86 27.23 -29.78
C SER A 228 -18.80 28.23 -30.95
N SER A 229 -19.41 29.41 -30.78
CA SER A 229 -19.45 30.49 -31.77
C SER A 229 -18.41 31.58 -31.47
N GLY A 230 -17.73 31.52 -30.33
CA GLY A 230 -16.78 32.55 -29.87
C GLY A 230 -17.45 33.74 -29.17
N ASP A 231 -18.77 33.67 -28.95
CA ASP A 231 -19.52 34.66 -28.19
C ASP A 231 -19.41 34.36 -26.69
N PHE A 232 -19.30 35.42 -25.89
CA PHE A 232 -19.32 35.30 -24.44
C PHE A 232 -20.78 35.18 -23.99
N LEU A 233 -21.28 33.96 -23.92
CA LEU A 233 -22.56 33.74 -23.25
C LEU A 233 -22.39 34.12 -21.78
N PHE A 234 -23.32 34.95 -21.31
CA PHE A 234 -23.66 35.08 -19.91
C PHE A 234 -23.77 33.68 -19.30
N TYR A 235 -23.39 33.52 -18.03
CA TYR A 235 -23.45 32.27 -17.27
C TYR A 235 -22.24 31.32 -17.46
N TYR A 236 -21.75 30.71 -16.38
CA TYR A 236 -21.12 29.40 -16.52
C TYR A 236 -21.68 28.36 -15.56
N HIS A 237 -22.39 27.41 -16.17
CA HIS A 237 -22.84 26.13 -15.68
C HIS A 237 -22.00 25.08 -16.42
N LEU A 238 -21.05 24.45 -15.73
CA LEU A 238 -20.75 23.03 -15.93
C LEU A 238 -20.66 22.45 -14.55
N ASP A 239 -21.84 22.08 -14.11
CA ASP A 239 -22.10 20.80 -13.49
C ASP A 239 -23.57 20.91 -13.13
N ALA A 240 -24.39 19.96 -13.58
CA ALA A 240 -25.73 19.75 -13.02
C ALA A 240 -25.67 19.36 -11.50
N ASP A 241 -24.46 19.47 -10.96
CA ASP A 241 -23.86 18.78 -9.87
C ASP A 241 -23.03 19.79 -9.03
N ALA A 242 -23.41 21.07 -8.98
CA ALA A 242 -22.92 22.02 -7.97
C ALA A 242 -24.07 22.93 -7.53
N GLY A 243 -25.12 22.32 -6.97
CA GLY A 243 -26.44 22.93 -6.78
C GLY A 243 -26.57 24.18 -5.89
N GLU A 244 -25.50 24.76 -5.31
CA GLU A 244 -25.63 25.79 -4.25
C GLU A 244 -24.77 27.06 -4.38
N PHE A 245 -23.67 27.07 -5.13
CA PHE A 245 -22.83 28.27 -5.26
C PHE A 245 -22.13 28.30 -6.61
N VAL A 246 -22.28 29.41 -7.34
CA VAL A 246 -21.59 29.63 -8.61
C VAL A 246 -20.68 30.84 -8.40
N VAL A 247 -19.38 30.60 -8.22
CA VAL A 247 -18.37 31.60 -7.83
C VAL A 247 -17.32 31.68 -8.94
N SER A 248 -16.83 32.88 -9.29
CA SER A 248 -15.74 33.04 -10.28
C SER A 248 -14.40 33.43 -9.65
N SER A 249 -13.34 32.86 -10.21
CA SER A 249 -11.92 33.10 -9.94
C SER A 249 -11.24 33.89 -11.05
N VAL A 250 -10.16 34.58 -10.65
CA VAL A 250 -8.96 34.75 -11.49
C VAL A 250 -7.96 33.67 -11.09
N ASP A 251 -7.54 32.84 -12.05
CA ASP A 251 -6.52 31.81 -11.82
C ASP A 251 -5.18 32.44 -11.42
N GLY A 252 -4.66 32.04 -10.25
CA GLY A 252 -3.28 32.28 -9.84
C GLY A 252 -2.31 31.17 -10.25
N GLY A 253 -2.72 30.28 -11.14
CA GLY A 253 -1.88 29.22 -11.72
C GLY A 253 -2.39 28.91 -13.12
N THR A 254 -1.50 28.79 -14.09
CA THR A 254 -1.90 28.44 -15.46
C THR A 254 -2.49 27.03 -15.47
N ASP A 255 -3.77 26.87 -15.83
CA ASP A 255 -4.32 25.57 -16.20
C ASP A 255 -3.41 24.87 -17.23
N ASP A 256 -3.14 23.59 -17.00
CA ASP A 256 -2.12 22.75 -17.66
C ASP A 256 -2.36 22.46 -19.16
N ALA A 257 -3.30 23.14 -19.82
CA ALA A 257 -3.68 22.78 -21.19
C ALA A 257 -3.85 23.92 -22.20
N ASN A 258 -4.24 25.15 -21.83
CA ASN A 258 -4.73 26.11 -22.85
C ASN A 258 -4.56 27.61 -22.52
N GLY A 259 -3.35 28.04 -22.13
CA GLY A 259 -2.99 29.46 -22.01
C GLY A 259 -3.71 30.24 -20.89
N PRO A 260 -3.38 31.52 -20.66
CA PRO A 260 -3.96 32.30 -19.57
C PRO A 260 -5.44 32.60 -19.86
N ARG A 261 -6.33 31.91 -19.13
CA ARG A 261 -7.76 32.20 -19.09
C ARG A 261 -8.13 33.32 -18.09
N ALA A 262 -7.14 33.89 -17.40
CA ALA A 262 -7.31 34.79 -16.26
C ALA A 262 -7.60 36.24 -16.67
N GLN A 263 -8.77 36.76 -16.28
CA GLN A 263 -9.14 38.17 -16.42
C GLN A 263 -8.53 39.03 -15.30
N ARG A 264 -7.27 39.38 -15.46
CA ARG A 264 -6.56 40.31 -14.58
C ARG A 264 -6.99 41.73 -14.88
N VAL A 265 -7.10 42.56 -13.85
CA VAL A 265 -7.57 43.95 -13.97
C VAL A 265 -6.53 44.92 -13.43
N GLN A 266 -6.41 46.06 -14.10
CA GLN A 266 -5.52 47.13 -13.67
C GLN A 266 -6.35 48.28 -13.10
N THR A 267 -5.94 48.84 -11.96
CA THR A 267 -6.53 50.09 -11.46
C THR A 267 -6.12 51.27 -12.34
N GLY A 268 -6.98 52.28 -12.44
CA GLY A 268 -6.65 53.53 -13.10
C GLY A 268 -5.68 54.40 -12.29
N ALA A 269 -5.41 55.61 -12.79
CA ALA A 269 -4.61 56.60 -12.07
C ALA A 269 -5.27 57.07 -10.76
N ASP A 270 -6.58 56.89 -10.63
CA ASP A 270 -7.35 57.15 -9.41
C ASP A 270 -7.20 56.04 -8.36
N GLY A 271 -6.59 54.90 -8.69
CA GLY A 271 -6.42 53.76 -7.78
C GLY A 271 -7.71 53.02 -7.44
N LYS A 272 -8.83 53.35 -8.08
CA LYS A 272 -10.14 52.78 -7.77
C LYS A 272 -10.28 51.43 -8.47
N LEU A 273 -10.56 50.37 -7.71
CA LEU A 273 -11.03 49.08 -8.26
C LEU A 273 -12.55 49.07 -8.24
N THR A 274 -13.17 49.02 -9.42
CA THR A 274 -14.63 49.10 -9.58
C THR A 274 -15.21 47.77 -10.04
N LEU A 275 -16.25 47.33 -9.34
CA LEU A 275 -17.13 46.22 -9.71
C LEU A 275 -18.47 46.78 -10.19
N GLN A 276 -18.87 46.45 -11.40
CA GLN A 276 -20.23 46.70 -11.90
C GLN A 276 -21.06 45.46 -11.58
N VAL A 277 -22.20 45.63 -10.92
CA VAL A 277 -23.07 44.57 -10.42
C VAL A 277 -24.46 44.76 -11.03
N GLY A 278 -24.96 43.71 -11.69
CA GLY A 278 -26.26 43.71 -12.39
C GLY A 278 -26.15 43.85 -13.91
N TYR A 279 -27.23 43.50 -14.62
CA TYR A 279 -27.31 43.67 -16.08
C TYR A 279 -28.75 43.69 -16.58
N GLN A 280 -29.15 44.79 -17.25
CA GLN A 280 -30.54 45.11 -17.60
C GLN A 280 -31.30 44.06 -18.42
N LEU A 281 -30.62 43.12 -19.10
CA LEU A 281 -31.27 42.11 -19.95
C LEU A 281 -31.59 40.80 -19.23
N LEU A 282 -31.30 40.71 -17.92
CA LEU A 282 -31.63 39.54 -17.10
C LEU A 282 -32.81 39.86 -16.18
N SER A 283 -33.71 38.90 -15.98
CA SER A 283 -34.88 39.07 -15.11
C SER A 283 -34.65 38.59 -13.67
N GLN A 284 -33.63 37.76 -13.42
CA GLN A 284 -33.30 37.28 -12.07
C GLN A 284 -32.39 38.24 -11.31
N LYS A 285 -32.10 37.93 -10.04
CA LYS A 285 -31.25 38.79 -9.20
C LYS A 285 -29.77 38.54 -9.44
N THR A 286 -28.96 39.59 -9.33
CA THR A 286 -27.54 39.44 -8.98
C THR A 286 -27.40 39.51 -7.47
N ALA A 287 -26.70 38.54 -6.87
CA ALA A 287 -26.37 38.51 -5.45
C ALA A 287 -24.86 38.48 -5.22
N LEU A 288 -24.36 39.29 -4.29
CA LEU A 288 -22.93 39.39 -3.96
C LEU A 288 -22.75 39.32 -2.44
N ALA A 289 -22.16 38.23 -1.96
CA ALA A 289 -21.95 37.95 -0.54
C ALA A 289 -20.57 38.42 -0.04
N ALA A 290 -19.54 38.30 -0.88
CA ALA A 290 -18.17 38.65 -0.50
C ALA A 290 -17.26 38.93 -1.71
N VAL A 291 -16.16 39.63 -1.48
CA VAL A 291 -15.09 39.91 -2.44
C VAL A 291 -13.73 39.66 -1.79
N GLU A 292 -12.80 39.02 -2.51
CA GLU A 292 -11.37 38.97 -2.16
C GLU A 292 -10.54 39.62 -3.28
N ILE A 293 -9.50 40.37 -2.89
CA ILE A 293 -8.66 41.11 -3.82
C ILE A 293 -7.21 40.74 -3.57
N TYR A 294 -6.54 40.25 -4.61
CA TYR A 294 -5.16 39.79 -4.58
C TYR A 294 -4.28 40.68 -5.44
N ARG A 295 -3.10 41.07 -4.94
CA ARG A 295 -2.11 41.83 -5.67
C ARG A 295 -1.41 40.92 -6.68
N TRP A 296 -1.58 41.22 -7.95
CA TRP A 296 -1.05 40.40 -9.04
C TRP A 296 0.38 40.83 -9.41
N SER A 297 0.56 42.12 -9.71
CA SER A 297 1.86 42.70 -10.03
C SER A 297 1.78 44.23 -9.96
N PRO A 298 2.87 44.92 -9.56
CA PRO A 298 2.94 46.37 -9.66
C PRO A 298 2.89 46.87 -11.13
N THR A 299 3.40 46.11 -12.09
CA THR A 299 3.63 46.61 -13.47
C THR A 299 3.28 45.61 -14.58
N ALA A 300 3.29 44.30 -14.30
CA ALA A 300 3.16 43.27 -15.33
C ALA A 300 1.79 42.58 -15.31
N ALA A 301 1.13 42.54 -16.46
CA ALA A 301 -0.12 41.83 -16.61
C ALA A 301 0.02 40.31 -16.40
N ASP A 302 1.23 39.73 -16.45
CA ASP A 302 1.38 38.28 -16.46
C ASP A 302 1.67 37.62 -15.10
N GLY A 303 1.99 38.39 -14.06
CA GLY A 303 2.21 37.92 -12.68
C GLY A 303 3.67 38.01 -12.26
N ASP A 304 3.98 37.57 -11.05
CA ASP A 304 5.35 37.55 -10.52
C ASP A 304 6.06 36.22 -10.85
N ASP A 305 7.33 36.30 -11.26
CA ASP A 305 8.18 35.14 -11.56
C ASP A 305 8.96 34.73 -10.30
N PHE A 306 8.29 34.55 -9.15
CA PHE A 306 8.91 34.17 -7.87
C PHE A 306 9.96 35.16 -7.36
N THR A 307 9.75 36.47 -7.58
CA THR A 307 10.65 37.52 -7.10
C THR A 307 10.17 38.22 -5.83
N ASP A 308 8.86 38.23 -5.57
CA ASP A 308 8.27 38.76 -4.34
C ASP A 308 7.08 37.91 -3.90
N HIS A 309 7.25 37.20 -2.79
CA HIS A 309 6.21 36.38 -2.16
C HIS A 309 4.89 37.12 -1.90
N ARG A 310 4.88 38.45 -1.85
CA ARG A 310 3.66 39.27 -1.64
C ARG A 310 2.79 39.41 -2.89
N LEU A 311 3.19 38.80 -4.01
CA LEU A 311 2.50 38.84 -5.28
C LEU A 311 1.98 37.45 -5.67
N VAL A 312 0.99 37.41 -6.56
CA VAL A 312 0.54 36.14 -7.15
C VAL A 312 1.62 35.58 -8.07
N GLN A 313 1.96 34.31 -7.84
CA GLN A 313 3.07 33.62 -8.48
C GLN A 313 2.66 32.89 -9.74
N ARG A 314 3.49 32.90 -10.79
CA ARG A 314 3.23 32.12 -12.01
C ARG A 314 3.70 30.67 -11.84
N ARG A 315 2.83 29.67 -12.08
CA ARG A 315 3.15 28.21 -12.14
C ARG A 315 3.52 27.52 -10.81
N GLY A 316 2.63 27.58 -9.81
CA GLY A 316 2.70 26.68 -8.64
C GLY A 316 1.32 26.15 -8.25
N ILE A 317 1.23 24.87 -7.92
CA ILE A 317 0.00 24.25 -7.40
C ILE A 317 0.15 23.81 -5.94
N HIS A 318 -0.94 23.83 -5.22
CA HIS A 318 -1.00 23.25 -3.88
C HIS A 318 -1.33 21.76 -4.01
N HIS A 319 -0.32 20.89 -3.88
CA HIS A 319 -0.44 19.45 -4.14
C HIS A 319 -0.24 18.58 -2.88
N ALA A 320 -0.11 19.18 -1.70
CA ALA A 320 -0.02 18.44 -0.45
C ALA A 320 -1.42 17.99 -0.02
N LYS A 321 -1.56 16.71 0.34
CA LYS A 321 -2.83 16.12 0.77
C LYS A 321 -2.70 15.59 2.19
N PHE A 322 -3.27 16.32 3.15
CA PHE A 322 -3.32 15.87 4.53
C PHE A 322 -4.44 16.53 5.33
N ALA A 323 -4.83 15.90 6.44
CA ALA A 323 -5.68 16.47 7.46
C ALA A 323 -5.03 16.30 8.84
N ILE A 324 -4.96 17.37 9.63
CA ILE A 324 -4.55 17.34 11.04
C ILE A 324 -5.81 17.41 11.90
N ILE A 325 -5.97 16.47 12.82
CA ILE A 325 -7.13 16.35 13.68
C ILE A 325 -6.69 16.60 15.13
N ASP A 326 -7.26 17.63 15.75
CA ASP A 326 -7.02 18.07 17.12
C ASP A 326 -5.54 18.37 17.46
N GLY A 327 -4.70 18.58 16.44
CA GLY A 327 -3.25 18.68 16.62
C GLY A 327 -2.60 17.41 17.18
N ALA A 328 -3.30 16.28 17.14
CA ALA A 328 -2.88 15.02 17.76
C ALA A 328 -2.68 13.88 16.75
N ARG A 329 -3.31 13.97 15.57
CA ARG A 329 -3.22 12.96 14.51
C ARG A 329 -3.12 13.60 13.15
N VAL A 330 -2.44 12.93 12.22
CA VAL A 330 -2.39 13.32 10.82
C VAL A 330 -2.83 12.17 9.91
N TRP A 331 -3.70 12.50 8.96
CA TRP A 331 -4.02 11.70 7.78
C TRP A 331 -3.27 12.29 6.60
N THR A 332 -2.47 11.52 5.86
CA THR A 332 -1.68 12.02 4.72
C THR A 332 -1.43 10.91 3.71
N GLY A 333 -1.18 11.23 2.44
CA GLY A 333 -0.85 10.21 1.43
C GLY A 333 -0.84 10.79 0.03
N SER A 334 -1.16 9.96 -0.97
CA SER A 334 -1.25 10.36 -2.37
C SER A 334 -2.64 10.88 -2.76
N HIS A 335 -3.68 10.52 -1.99
CA HIS A 335 -5.09 10.70 -2.33
C HIS A 335 -5.63 12.14 -2.24
N ASN A 336 -6.27 12.61 -3.31
CA ASN A 336 -7.08 13.85 -3.32
C ASN A 336 -8.52 13.58 -2.83
N ILE A 337 -9.24 14.61 -2.36
CA ILE A 337 -10.65 14.49 -1.95
C ILE A 337 -11.57 14.68 -3.16
N THR A 338 -11.60 13.71 -4.05
CA THR A 338 -12.38 13.80 -5.29
C THR A 338 -13.16 12.52 -5.57
N PRO A 339 -14.16 12.57 -6.45
CA PRO A 339 -14.94 11.40 -6.83
C PRO A 339 -14.19 10.58 -7.91
N VAL A 340 -12.88 10.83 -8.11
CA VAL A 340 -12.17 10.29 -9.28
C VAL A 340 -12.14 8.77 -9.21
N ASP A 341 -12.79 8.23 -10.25
CA ASP A 341 -12.95 6.86 -10.73
C ASP A 341 -13.51 5.85 -9.72
N VAL A 342 -14.80 5.93 -9.40
CA VAL A 342 -15.44 5.00 -8.45
C VAL A 342 -16.67 4.26 -8.96
N THR A 343 -16.91 4.25 -10.28
CA THR A 343 -17.59 3.09 -10.87
C THR A 343 -16.73 1.83 -10.73
N ASP A 344 -15.40 2.00 -10.58
CA ASP A 344 -14.45 0.97 -10.19
C ASP A 344 -13.47 1.53 -9.13
N PRO A 345 -13.63 1.25 -7.83
CA PRO A 345 -12.67 1.66 -6.78
C PRO A 345 -11.22 1.17 -7.02
N HIS A 346 -10.98 0.37 -8.06
CA HIS A 346 -9.66 -0.08 -8.51
C HIS A 346 -9.12 0.68 -9.75
N ALA A 347 -9.83 1.68 -10.27
CA ALA A 347 -9.45 2.39 -11.48
C ALA A 347 -8.22 3.28 -11.29
N ARG A 348 -7.98 3.79 -10.08
CA ARG A 348 -6.73 4.47 -9.67
C ARG A 348 -6.35 4.12 -8.24
N SER A 349 -5.17 3.57 -8.09
CA SER A 349 -4.61 3.18 -6.80
C SER A 349 -3.94 4.34 -6.09
N GLU A 350 -4.25 4.48 -4.81
CA GLU A 350 -3.79 5.54 -3.92
C GLU A 350 -3.52 4.96 -2.53
N ASP A 351 -2.71 5.67 -1.76
CA ASP A 351 -2.39 5.33 -0.38
C ASP A 351 -2.76 6.45 0.62
N ALA A 352 -2.99 6.04 1.87
CA ALA A 352 -3.10 6.95 3.00
C ALA A 352 -2.46 6.36 4.26
N LEU A 353 -1.77 7.22 5.00
CA LEU A 353 -1.20 6.99 6.32
C LEU A 353 -2.01 7.77 7.36
N LEU A 354 -2.41 7.09 8.43
CA LEU A 354 -2.89 7.70 9.67
C LEU A 354 -1.85 7.49 10.76
N THR A 355 -1.39 8.56 11.41
CA THR A 355 -0.42 8.46 12.51
C THR A 355 -0.70 9.45 13.63
N ASP A 356 -0.42 9.03 14.86
CA ASP A 356 -0.45 9.85 16.09
C ASP A 356 0.97 10.18 16.61
N GLU A 357 2.00 9.90 15.80
CA GLU A 357 3.38 10.20 16.15
C GLU A 357 3.58 11.72 16.31
N ALA A 358 3.80 12.15 17.55
CA ALA A 358 3.81 13.57 17.92
C ALA A 358 4.81 14.40 17.10
N SER A 359 5.97 13.83 16.79
CA SER A 359 7.00 14.51 15.99
C SER A 359 6.57 14.73 14.53
N VAL A 360 5.86 13.75 13.93
CA VAL A 360 5.28 13.86 12.59
C VAL A 360 4.14 14.87 12.59
N VAL A 361 3.21 14.78 13.54
CA VAL A 361 2.07 15.70 13.67
C VAL A 361 2.55 17.15 13.82
N ALA A 362 3.59 17.38 14.64
CA ALA A 362 4.19 18.71 14.81
C ALA A 362 4.81 19.25 13.50
N ALA A 363 5.43 18.40 12.68
CA ALA A 363 5.99 18.82 11.40
C ALA A 363 4.90 19.25 10.39
N PHE A 364 3.82 18.47 10.24
CA PHE A 364 2.68 18.87 9.41
C PHE A 364 2.01 20.15 9.92
N ARG A 365 1.92 20.30 11.25
CA ARG A 365 1.39 21.52 11.86
C ARG A 365 2.25 22.74 11.55
N ALA A 366 3.56 22.61 11.66
CA ALA A 366 4.50 23.69 11.35
C ALA A 366 4.44 24.08 9.86
N GLU A 367 4.33 23.11 8.96
CA GLU A 367 4.15 23.37 7.53
C GLU A 367 2.82 24.11 7.27
N PHE A 368 1.71 23.61 7.82
CA PHE A 368 0.41 24.26 7.65
C PHE A 368 0.41 25.69 8.19
N ASP A 369 0.95 25.92 9.39
CA ASP A 369 1.00 27.25 10.00
C ASP A 369 1.96 28.19 9.24
N THR A 370 2.96 27.66 8.53
CA THR A 370 3.82 28.44 7.62
C THR A 370 3.04 28.97 6.42
N TRP A 371 2.22 28.12 5.80
CA TRP A 371 1.31 28.54 4.73
C TRP A 371 0.21 29.46 5.23
N TRP A 372 -0.26 29.26 6.46
CA TRP A 372 -1.35 30.04 7.03
C TRP A 372 -0.89 31.40 7.60
N GLY A 373 0.40 31.51 7.93
CA GLY A 373 1.04 32.65 8.58
C GLY A 373 0.83 32.72 10.10
N THR A 374 -0.03 31.89 10.68
CA THR A 374 -0.36 31.91 12.10
C THR A 374 -1.01 30.60 12.57
N SER A 375 -1.03 30.36 13.87
CA SER A 375 -1.78 29.25 14.49
C SER A 375 -3.26 29.56 14.73
N SER A 376 -3.67 30.83 14.54
CA SER A 376 -5.04 31.30 14.76
C SER A 376 -6.03 30.78 13.69
N LEU A 377 -7.34 30.99 13.93
CA LEU A 377 -8.39 30.65 12.96
C LEU A 377 -8.24 31.48 11.67
N ALA A 378 -8.11 32.80 11.78
CA ALA A 378 -7.91 33.67 10.63
C ALA A 378 -6.46 33.59 10.12
N PRO A 379 -6.23 33.53 8.80
CA PRO A 379 -4.88 33.55 8.25
C PRO A 379 -4.22 34.93 8.37
N ASP A 380 -2.89 34.94 8.38
CA ASP A 380 -2.08 36.15 8.29
C ASP A 380 -1.32 36.19 6.95
N PRO A 381 -1.83 36.93 5.94
CA PRO A 381 -1.17 37.09 4.65
C PRO A 381 0.27 37.61 4.72
N ALA A 382 0.58 38.50 5.66
CA ALA A 382 1.89 39.13 5.74
C ALA A 382 2.95 38.16 6.31
N ALA A 383 2.55 37.28 7.22
CA ALA A 383 3.40 36.23 7.78
C ALA A 383 3.43 34.94 6.94
N SER A 384 2.38 34.71 6.13
CA SER A 384 2.25 33.54 5.26
C SER A 384 3.43 33.39 4.29
N ARG A 385 3.92 32.17 4.11
CA ARG A 385 4.95 31.81 3.12
C ARG A 385 4.53 30.58 2.35
N THR A 386 4.58 30.64 1.03
CA THR A 386 4.21 29.54 0.13
C THR A 386 5.31 29.33 -0.91
N LEU A 387 5.24 28.21 -1.63
CA LEU A 387 6.11 27.85 -2.76
C LEU A 387 7.59 27.94 -2.34
N VAL A 388 8.46 28.49 -3.18
CA VAL A 388 9.90 28.61 -2.88
C VAL A 388 10.23 29.53 -1.70
N PHE A 389 9.26 30.28 -1.18
CA PHE A 389 9.47 31.24 -0.09
C PHE A 389 9.30 30.61 1.29
N LYS A 390 8.86 29.35 1.38
CA LYS A 390 8.73 28.68 2.67
C LYS A 390 10.09 28.23 3.20
N PRO A 391 10.39 28.49 4.50
CA PRO A 391 11.54 27.88 5.15
C PRO A 391 11.38 26.35 5.14
N PRO A 392 12.47 25.60 5.21
CA PRO A 392 12.36 24.16 5.20
C PRO A 392 11.85 23.59 6.52
N VAL A 393 10.83 22.74 6.41
CA VAL A 393 10.40 21.87 7.49
C VAL A 393 11.01 20.48 7.23
N LEU A 394 12.00 20.15 8.04
CA LEU A 394 12.75 18.90 8.00
C LEU A 394 12.48 18.10 9.25
N LEU A 395 12.10 16.84 9.09
CA LEU A 395 11.98 15.92 10.19
C LEU A 395 12.78 14.66 9.88
N ASP A 396 13.80 14.38 10.70
CA ASP A 396 14.44 13.08 10.81
C ASP A 396 14.17 12.59 12.23
N THR A 397 13.41 11.51 12.35
CA THR A 397 12.94 10.99 13.64
C THR A 397 12.98 9.47 13.66
N THR A 398 12.64 8.89 14.80
CA THR A 398 12.47 7.45 14.94
C THR A 398 11.08 7.17 15.46
N VAL A 399 10.31 6.39 14.71
CA VAL A 399 8.92 6.09 15.03
C VAL A 399 8.85 4.68 15.59
N HIS A 400 8.13 4.52 16.71
CA HIS A 400 7.91 3.20 17.28
C HIS A 400 6.92 2.42 16.42
N ASN A 401 7.35 1.25 15.96
CA ASN A 401 6.52 0.24 15.37
C ASN A 401 6.05 -0.70 16.51
N PRO A 402 4.79 -0.59 16.96
CA PRO A 402 4.26 -1.44 18.02
C PRO A 402 4.13 -2.91 17.61
N GLN A 403 4.14 -3.21 16.31
CA GLN A 403 4.11 -4.56 15.79
C GLN A 403 5.46 -5.26 16.03
N LEU A 404 6.58 -4.65 15.67
CA LEU A 404 7.91 -5.20 15.95
C LEU A 404 8.37 -4.99 17.39
N GLY A 405 7.75 -4.06 18.13
CA GLY A 405 8.25 -3.66 19.44
C GLY A 405 9.59 -2.91 19.34
N GLU A 406 9.89 -2.38 18.16
CA GLU A 406 11.12 -1.70 17.79
C GLU A 406 10.81 -0.30 17.24
N SER A 407 11.82 0.51 16.99
CA SER A 407 11.62 1.84 16.42
C SER A 407 12.51 2.04 15.21
N PHE A 408 11.98 2.65 14.16
CA PHE A 408 12.63 2.75 12.86
C PHE A 408 12.82 4.20 12.42
N PRO A 409 13.91 4.52 11.70
CA PRO A 409 14.15 5.85 11.14
C PRO A 409 13.07 6.27 10.14
N TRP A 410 12.55 7.48 10.30
CA TRP A 410 11.63 8.15 9.39
C TRP A 410 12.18 9.51 9.03
N LYS A 411 12.16 9.85 7.73
CA LYS A 411 12.54 11.16 7.22
C LYS A 411 11.36 11.75 6.46
N LEU A 412 10.97 12.98 6.78
CA LEU A 412 9.88 13.71 6.12
C LEU A 412 10.41 15.05 5.60
N ARG A 413 10.05 15.37 4.36
CA ARG A 413 10.38 16.62 3.68
C ARG A 413 9.14 17.22 3.06
N PHE A 414 8.93 18.51 3.32
CA PHE A 414 7.97 19.32 2.57
C PHE A 414 8.70 20.15 1.52
N HIS A 415 8.15 20.27 0.33
CA HIS A 415 8.82 20.98 -0.77
C HIS A 415 7.83 21.75 -1.66
N PRO A 416 8.31 22.68 -2.52
CA PRO A 416 9.68 23.24 -2.51
C PRO A 416 9.96 23.99 -1.20
N SER A 417 11.21 24.07 -0.75
CA SER A 417 11.55 24.90 0.42
C SER A 417 12.98 25.42 0.29
N THR A 418 13.20 26.70 0.63
CA THR A 418 14.52 27.33 0.48
C THR A 418 15.06 27.81 1.84
N ASN A 419 16.38 27.75 1.99
CA ASN A 419 17.10 28.46 3.07
C ASN A 419 17.46 29.90 2.66
N VAL A 420 16.93 30.38 1.53
CA VAL A 420 17.34 31.65 0.91
C VAL A 420 16.41 32.76 1.41
N PRO A 421 16.94 33.89 1.93
CA PRO A 421 16.11 35.02 2.31
C PRO A 421 15.26 35.55 1.14
N PRO A 422 14.08 36.13 1.38
CA PRO A 422 13.15 36.58 0.33
C PRO A 422 13.69 37.63 -0.68
N SER A 423 14.88 38.17 -0.47
CA SER A 423 15.46 39.29 -1.24
C SER A 423 16.55 38.90 -2.24
N THR A 424 16.86 37.61 -2.38
CA THR A 424 17.87 37.11 -3.34
C THR A 424 17.23 36.10 -4.29
N PRO A 425 17.42 36.22 -5.62
CA PRO A 425 16.94 35.20 -6.55
C PRO A 425 17.53 33.84 -6.16
N PRO A 426 16.75 32.74 -6.19
CA PRO A 426 17.27 31.42 -5.86
C PRO A 426 18.49 31.10 -6.73
N PRO A 427 19.57 30.56 -6.16
CA PRO A 427 20.82 30.37 -6.88
C PRO A 427 20.63 29.45 -8.10
N SER A 428 21.20 29.86 -9.23
CA SER A 428 21.19 29.12 -10.50
C SER A 428 22.17 27.93 -10.53
N SER A 429 22.74 27.55 -9.40
CA SER A 429 23.76 26.49 -9.33
C SER A 429 23.74 25.78 -7.97
N ALA A 430 23.38 24.49 -8.00
CA ALA A 430 23.83 23.34 -7.21
C ALA A 430 24.19 23.44 -5.69
N SER A 431 23.95 24.55 -4.99
CA SER A 431 24.30 24.70 -3.57
C SER A 431 23.26 25.46 -2.72
N GLY A 432 21.99 25.47 -3.13
CA GLY A 432 20.85 25.87 -2.28
C GLY A 432 19.50 25.44 -2.87
N PRO A 433 18.38 25.87 -2.25
CA PRO A 433 17.32 25.07 -1.56
C PRO A 433 17.63 23.63 -1.11
N LEU A 434 16.73 23.03 -0.32
CA LEU A 434 16.72 21.56 -0.22
C LEU A 434 16.49 20.98 -1.60
N ASP A 435 17.52 20.36 -2.13
CA ASP A 435 17.43 19.60 -3.35
C ASP A 435 16.64 18.33 -3.06
N ILE A 436 15.31 18.40 -3.24
CA ILE A 436 14.44 17.24 -3.05
C ILE A 436 14.91 16.07 -3.92
N ARG A 437 15.57 16.31 -5.07
CA ARG A 437 16.16 15.23 -5.86
C ARG A 437 17.25 14.49 -5.11
N GLN A 438 18.09 15.18 -4.34
CA GLN A 438 19.10 14.50 -3.49
C GLN A 438 18.42 13.67 -2.40
N PHE A 439 17.33 14.16 -1.83
CA PHE A 439 16.55 13.39 -0.87
C PHE A 439 15.95 12.13 -1.51
N LEU A 440 15.30 12.26 -2.68
CA LEU A 440 14.76 11.13 -3.44
C LEU A 440 15.88 10.15 -3.86
N ALA A 441 17.01 10.66 -4.33
CA ALA A 441 18.18 9.86 -4.71
C ALA A 441 18.77 9.12 -3.50
N SER A 442 18.77 9.72 -2.31
CA SER A 442 19.28 9.07 -1.10
C SER A 442 18.49 7.83 -0.68
N HIS A 443 17.25 7.68 -1.16
CA HIS A 443 16.48 6.44 -1.00
C HIS A 443 17.09 5.28 -1.79
N LEU A 444 17.71 5.59 -2.93
CA LEU A 444 18.40 4.63 -3.80
C LEU A 444 19.83 4.33 -3.34
N ASP A 445 20.34 5.01 -2.31
CA ASP A 445 21.67 4.75 -1.78
C ASP A 445 21.70 3.40 -1.05
N GLY A 446 22.72 2.60 -1.38
CA GLY A 446 22.98 1.32 -0.73
C GLY A 446 21.98 0.20 -1.05
N VAL A 447 21.19 0.34 -2.13
CA VAL A 447 20.32 -0.73 -2.65
C VAL A 447 21.14 -2.00 -2.84
N GLY A 448 20.69 -3.10 -2.22
CA GLY A 448 21.39 -4.38 -2.27
C GLY A 448 20.83 -5.36 -3.30
N ASP A 449 19.53 -5.30 -3.58
CA ASP A 449 18.81 -6.36 -4.27
C ASP A 449 17.92 -5.86 -5.41
N GLU A 450 16.99 -4.94 -5.11
CA GLU A 450 16.02 -4.44 -6.10
C GLU A 450 15.40 -3.08 -5.76
N VAL A 451 14.79 -2.46 -6.78
CA VAL A 451 13.93 -1.28 -6.66
C VAL A 451 12.58 -1.57 -7.33
N LEU A 452 11.48 -1.23 -6.66
CA LEU A 452 10.13 -1.27 -7.22
C LEU A 452 9.54 0.15 -7.27
N LEU A 453 8.95 0.52 -8.40
CA LEU A 453 8.34 1.83 -8.63
C LEU A 453 6.83 1.68 -8.85
N LEU A 454 6.03 2.38 -8.05
CA LEU A 454 4.62 2.66 -8.32
C LEU A 454 4.46 4.19 -8.32
N LEU A 455 4.56 4.79 -9.50
CA LEU A 455 4.55 6.25 -9.61
C LEU A 455 3.47 6.70 -10.59
N GLU A 456 2.57 7.58 -10.17
CA GLU A 456 1.62 8.23 -11.08
C GLU A 456 2.37 8.90 -12.25
N GLN A 457 3.46 9.60 -11.94
CA GLN A 457 4.21 10.31 -12.98
C GLN A 457 5.71 10.41 -12.69
N LEU A 458 6.48 10.07 -13.71
CA LEU A 458 7.92 10.34 -13.85
C LEU A 458 8.14 11.10 -15.16
N THR A 459 8.77 12.28 -15.11
CA THR A 459 9.01 13.09 -16.33
C THR A 459 10.48 13.18 -16.67
N VAL A 460 10.82 13.59 -17.88
CA VAL A 460 12.19 13.99 -18.22
C VAL A 460 12.47 15.40 -17.70
N SER A 461 13.75 15.75 -17.56
CA SER A 461 14.15 17.09 -17.16
C SER A 461 13.85 18.11 -18.25
N GLY A 462 13.50 19.34 -17.88
CA GLY A 462 13.20 20.41 -18.83
C GLY A 462 13.42 21.79 -18.20
N THR A 463 13.33 22.83 -19.02
CA THR A 463 13.50 24.22 -18.55
C THR A 463 12.25 24.67 -17.79
N PHE A 464 12.44 25.08 -16.54
CA PHE A 464 11.35 25.50 -15.66
C PHE A 464 10.80 26.90 -16.02
N SER A 465 11.69 27.84 -16.33
CA SER A 465 11.37 29.22 -16.75
C SER A 465 12.56 29.86 -17.47
N SER A 466 12.32 30.86 -18.32
CA SER A 466 13.37 31.69 -18.95
C SER A 466 14.26 32.40 -17.92
N THR A 467 13.74 32.66 -16.72
CA THR A 467 14.43 33.37 -15.63
C THR A 467 15.29 32.44 -14.77
N TYR A 468 14.92 31.16 -14.68
CA TYR A 468 15.54 30.22 -13.74
C TYR A 468 16.42 29.13 -14.37
N GLY A 469 16.50 29.08 -15.71
CA GLY A 469 17.39 28.17 -16.43
C GLY A 469 17.00 26.69 -16.32
N ASN A 470 17.89 25.80 -16.75
CA ASN A 470 17.72 24.35 -16.64
C ASN A 470 17.96 23.89 -15.20
N TYR A 471 16.90 23.69 -14.41
CA TYR A 471 17.02 22.94 -13.17
C TYR A 471 17.25 21.46 -13.48
N GLY A 472 18.16 20.83 -12.73
CA GLY A 472 18.25 19.38 -12.68
C GLY A 472 16.87 18.80 -12.37
N GLY A 473 16.43 17.83 -13.16
CA GLY A 473 15.14 17.18 -12.98
C GLY A 473 15.26 15.70 -12.64
N SER A 474 14.14 15.03 -12.77
CA SER A 474 13.95 13.59 -12.62
C SER A 474 14.81 12.73 -13.54
N THR A 475 15.41 13.26 -14.62
CA THR A 475 16.39 12.51 -15.43
C THR A 475 17.57 12.02 -14.60
N SER A 476 18.00 12.79 -13.59
CA SER A 476 19.06 12.33 -12.68
C SER A 476 18.66 11.09 -11.87
N LEU A 477 17.38 10.93 -11.55
CA LEU A 477 16.84 9.75 -10.88
C LEU A 477 16.70 8.57 -11.86
N ILE A 478 16.28 8.83 -13.10
CA ILE A 478 16.26 7.81 -14.17
C ILE A 478 17.66 7.25 -14.38
N ASN A 479 18.67 8.12 -14.51
CA ASN A 479 20.07 7.72 -14.67
C ASN A 479 20.58 6.90 -13.47
N ALA A 480 20.13 7.22 -12.25
CA ALA A 480 20.48 6.44 -11.07
C ALA A 480 19.89 5.01 -11.14
N LEU A 481 18.62 4.88 -11.53
CA LEU A 481 17.97 3.58 -11.75
C LEU A 481 18.66 2.77 -12.85
N GLU A 482 19.00 3.41 -13.97
CA GLU A 482 19.74 2.82 -15.09
C GLU A 482 21.16 2.36 -14.69
N THR A 483 21.83 3.13 -13.83
CA THR A 483 23.13 2.76 -13.26
C THR A 483 23.02 1.54 -12.36
N LEU A 484 22.00 1.48 -11.50
CA LEU A 484 21.70 0.31 -10.68
C LEU A 484 21.38 -0.92 -11.54
N GLY A 485 20.56 -0.75 -12.58
CA GLY A 485 20.26 -1.79 -13.56
C GLY A 485 21.51 -2.38 -14.21
N SER A 486 22.41 -1.51 -14.65
CA SER A 486 23.72 -1.87 -15.22
C SER A 486 24.64 -2.57 -14.21
N ALA A 487 24.48 -2.29 -12.90
CA ALA A 487 25.19 -2.96 -11.82
C ALA A 487 24.57 -4.32 -11.42
N GLY A 488 23.49 -4.75 -12.07
CA GLY A 488 22.83 -6.03 -11.81
C GLY A 488 21.67 -5.99 -10.81
N ILE A 489 21.30 -4.80 -10.33
CA ILE A 489 20.11 -4.59 -9.50
C ILE A 489 18.88 -4.64 -10.39
N ARG A 490 17.82 -5.34 -9.96
CA ARG A 490 16.57 -5.36 -10.73
C ARG A 490 15.72 -4.15 -10.41
N ILE A 491 15.24 -3.47 -11.45
CA ILE A 491 14.31 -2.36 -11.34
C ILE A 491 12.99 -2.80 -11.98
N HIS A 492 11.92 -2.83 -11.20
CA HIS A 492 10.57 -3.07 -11.67
C HIS A 492 9.75 -1.79 -11.52
N GLY A 493 8.96 -1.39 -12.51
CA GLY A 493 8.16 -0.18 -12.40
C GLY A 493 6.83 -0.23 -13.13
N LEU A 494 5.82 0.41 -12.53
CA LEU A 494 4.58 0.80 -13.17
C LEU A 494 4.43 2.31 -13.04
N LEU A 495 4.29 3.00 -14.18
CA LEU A 495 4.13 4.44 -14.24
C LEU A 495 2.76 4.82 -14.80
N GLY A 496 2.07 5.78 -14.17
CA GLY A 496 0.84 6.39 -14.69
C GLY A 496 1.02 7.27 -15.93
N ASN A 497 2.27 7.42 -16.40
CA ASN A 497 2.61 8.11 -17.64
C ASN A 497 1.86 7.56 -18.85
N ARG A 498 1.52 8.45 -19.79
CA ARG A 498 0.89 8.06 -21.05
C ARG A 498 1.93 7.42 -21.96
N SER A 499 1.55 6.48 -22.81
CA SER A 499 2.47 5.74 -23.68
C SER A 499 3.29 6.61 -24.65
N GLY A 500 2.87 7.85 -24.92
CA GLY A 500 3.59 8.82 -25.76
C GLY A 500 4.51 9.78 -24.99
N ASP A 501 4.58 9.67 -23.66
CA ASP A 501 5.39 10.59 -22.85
C ASP A 501 6.89 10.40 -23.10
N PRO A 502 7.71 11.48 -23.09
CA PRO A 502 9.15 11.37 -23.35
C PRO A 502 9.94 10.48 -22.38
N VAL A 503 9.40 10.16 -21.20
CA VAL A 503 10.09 9.32 -20.21
C VAL A 503 10.44 7.93 -20.77
N TRP A 504 9.63 7.40 -21.69
CA TRP A 504 9.83 6.08 -22.27
C TRP A 504 11.06 5.98 -23.17
N THR A 505 11.60 7.11 -23.64
CA THR A 505 12.86 7.12 -24.40
C THR A 505 14.10 7.13 -23.52
N GLU A 506 13.95 7.38 -22.22
CA GLU A 506 15.06 7.41 -21.26
C GLU A 506 15.34 6.04 -20.64
N PHE A 507 14.35 5.14 -20.61
CA PHE A 507 14.53 3.76 -20.13
C PHE A 507 15.09 2.87 -21.25
N GLY A 508 16.21 2.20 -20.97
CA GLY A 508 16.87 1.33 -21.95
C GLY A 508 17.90 0.37 -21.38
N GLY A 509 18.12 0.38 -20.06
CA GLY A 509 19.14 -0.40 -19.39
C GLY A 509 18.81 -1.86 -19.20
N THR A 510 19.85 -2.65 -19.00
CA THR A 510 19.72 -4.05 -18.57
C THR A 510 19.12 -4.11 -17.16
N ASN A 511 18.23 -5.07 -16.91
CA ASN A 511 17.52 -5.25 -15.62
C ASN A 511 16.54 -4.13 -15.24
N VAL A 512 16.14 -3.29 -16.18
CA VAL A 512 15.11 -2.27 -16.00
C VAL A 512 13.83 -2.68 -16.74
N ASP A 513 12.80 -3.04 -15.98
CA ASP A 513 11.47 -3.43 -16.48
C ASP A 513 10.43 -2.43 -15.96
N VAL A 514 10.17 -1.37 -16.74
CA VAL A 514 9.25 -0.29 -16.38
C VAL A 514 8.17 -0.17 -17.46
N GLY A 515 6.91 -0.29 -17.05
CA GLY A 515 5.74 -0.26 -17.93
C GLY A 515 4.74 0.85 -17.58
N ALA A 516 3.82 1.14 -18.50
CA ALA A 516 2.75 2.11 -18.29
C ALA A 516 1.52 1.44 -17.65
N SER A 517 0.89 2.12 -16.70
CA SER A 517 -0.33 1.68 -16.02
C SER A 517 -1.28 2.84 -15.75
N SER A 518 -2.45 2.86 -16.39
CA SER A 518 -3.46 3.88 -16.08
C SER A 518 -4.05 3.74 -14.67
N ARG A 519 -3.79 2.62 -13.99
CA ARG A 519 -4.30 2.31 -12.65
C ARG A 519 -3.40 2.79 -11.53
N VAL A 520 -2.16 3.18 -11.81
CA VAL A 520 -1.22 3.63 -10.78
C VAL A 520 -1.37 5.13 -10.58
N HIS A 521 -1.80 5.51 -9.38
CA HIS A 521 -1.75 6.89 -8.91
C HIS A 521 -0.98 7.02 -7.57
N ASP A 522 -0.47 5.92 -7.03
CA ASP A 522 0.48 5.92 -5.92
C ASP A 522 1.72 6.77 -6.27
N LYS A 523 2.44 7.26 -5.25
CA LYS A 523 3.78 7.83 -5.40
C LYS A 523 4.76 7.12 -4.49
N ALA A 524 4.96 5.83 -4.73
CA ALA A 524 5.75 4.95 -3.89
C ALA A 524 6.97 4.36 -4.62
N VAL A 525 8.10 4.29 -3.90
CA VAL A 525 9.31 3.60 -4.34
C VAL A 525 9.80 2.68 -3.21
N LEU A 526 9.91 1.39 -3.49
CA LEU A 526 10.40 0.40 -2.54
C LEU A 526 11.82 -0.01 -2.91
N VAL A 527 12.64 -0.20 -1.88
CA VAL A 527 14.02 -0.68 -2.00
C VAL A 527 14.17 -1.92 -1.13
N ASP A 528 14.78 -2.96 -1.70
CA ASP A 528 15.14 -4.22 -1.04
C ASP A 528 13.96 -4.91 -0.32
N ALA A 529 12.72 -4.59 -0.70
CA ALA A 529 11.52 -5.09 -0.02
C ALA A 529 11.08 -6.46 -0.55
N LEU A 530 11.30 -6.77 -1.83
CA LEU A 530 10.83 -7.99 -2.47
C LEU A 530 11.60 -9.23 -1.97
N ARG A 531 12.89 -9.06 -1.68
CA ARG A 531 13.75 -10.07 -1.04
C ARG A 531 13.76 -10.03 0.48
N ASP A 532 13.09 -9.06 1.09
CA ASP A 532 13.12 -8.93 2.53
C ASP A 532 12.28 -10.02 3.22
N ASN A 533 12.66 -10.29 4.46
CA ASN A 533 11.94 -11.22 5.31
C ASN A 533 11.98 -10.77 6.78
N PRO A 534 11.21 -11.40 7.69
CA PRO A 534 11.11 -10.98 9.09
C PRO A 534 12.44 -10.96 9.88
N THR A 535 13.53 -11.48 9.31
CA THR A 535 14.85 -11.57 9.95
C THR A 535 15.90 -10.69 9.28
N ARG A 536 15.87 -10.52 7.95
CA ARG A 536 16.80 -9.65 7.21
C ARG A 536 16.50 -8.17 7.45
N ARG A 537 15.22 -7.77 7.42
CA ARG A 537 14.70 -6.44 7.80
C ARG A 537 15.44 -5.27 7.13
N GLN A 538 15.63 -5.34 5.81
CA GLN A 538 16.31 -4.31 5.02
C GLN A 538 15.38 -3.49 4.12
N GLY A 539 14.12 -3.89 3.98
CA GLY A 539 13.14 -3.22 3.14
C GLY A 539 12.89 -1.79 3.59
N ARG A 540 12.82 -0.87 2.62
CA ARG A 540 12.53 0.55 2.86
C ARG A 540 11.50 1.05 1.85
N VAL A 541 10.74 2.06 2.24
CA VAL A 541 9.73 2.68 1.36
C VAL A 541 9.85 4.20 1.36
N LEU A 542 9.73 4.78 0.18
CA LEU A 542 9.49 6.19 -0.05
C LEU A 542 8.05 6.34 -0.52
N PHE A 543 7.29 7.26 0.07
CA PHE A 543 5.91 7.53 -0.33
C PHE A 543 5.50 8.98 -0.04
N GLY A 544 4.36 9.43 -0.55
CA GLY A 544 3.83 10.77 -0.29
C GLY A 544 2.95 11.29 -1.43
N SER A 545 2.93 12.62 -1.61
CA SER A 545 2.16 13.25 -2.69
C SER A 545 2.99 13.54 -3.95
N SER A 546 4.32 13.49 -3.84
CA SER A 546 5.24 13.96 -4.87
C SER A 546 5.40 12.99 -6.03
N ASN A 547 5.03 13.45 -7.21
CA ASN A 547 5.51 12.86 -8.45
C ASN A 547 7.02 13.08 -8.63
N TRP A 548 7.66 12.29 -9.50
CA TRP A 548 9.04 12.54 -9.90
C TRP A 548 9.04 13.41 -11.15
N SER A 549 8.58 14.65 -10.98
CA SER A 549 8.40 15.62 -12.06
C SER A 549 8.99 16.99 -11.72
N GLN A 550 9.20 17.81 -12.75
CA GLN A 550 9.72 19.17 -12.58
C GLN A 550 8.83 20.04 -11.68
N GLY A 551 7.51 19.97 -11.86
CA GLY A 551 6.57 20.73 -11.04
C GLY A 551 6.60 20.29 -9.58
N ALA A 552 6.55 18.98 -9.34
CA ALA A 552 6.62 18.42 -7.99
C ALA A 552 7.92 18.86 -7.30
N MET A 553 9.06 18.73 -7.97
CA MET A 553 10.37 19.02 -7.37
C MET A 553 10.60 20.49 -7.02
N HIS A 554 10.05 21.43 -7.79
CA HIS A 554 10.47 22.83 -7.74
C HIS A 554 9.37 23.82 -7.39
N THR A 555 8.09 23.49 -7.58
CA THR A 555 7.00 24.45 -7.42
C THR A 555 5.83 23.98 -6.63
N ASN A 556 5.50 22.70 -6.69
CA ASN A 556 4.27 22.22 -6.10
C ASN A 556 4.45 22.02 -4.61
N HIS A 557 3.47 22.44 -3.81
CA HIS A 557 3.47 22.05 -2.41
C HIS A 557 3.31 20.54 -2.31
N GLU A 558 4.26 19.85 -1.71
CA GLU A 558 4.29 18.39 -1.67
C GLU A 558 4.88 17.92 -0.33
N GLN A 559 4.55 16.69 0.05
CA GLN A 559 5.21 15.97 1.15
C GLN A 559 5.77 14.62 0.67
N THR A 560 6.97 14.27 1.15
CA THR A 560 7.61 12.98 0.86
C THR A 560 8.24 12.39 2.12
N PHE A 561 8.00 11.10 2.32
CA PHE A 561 8.59 10.29 3.38
C PHE A 561 9.65 9.35 2.80
N ILE A 562 10.72 9.10 3.58
CA ILE A 562 11.55 7.90 3.50
C ILE A 562 11.44 7.20 4.84
N VAL A 563 11.00 5.95 4.81
CA VAL A 563 10.77 5.13 6.01
C VAL A 563 11.61 3.87 5.94
N GLU A 564 12.46 3.68 6.95
CA GLU A 564 13.32 2.51 7.12
C GLU A 564 12.64 1.45 8.02
N ASP A 565 11.32 1.33 7.90
CA ASP A 565 10.52 0.31 8.57
C ASP A 565 10.18 -0.82 7.57
N PRO A 566 10.68 -2.04 7.78
CA PRO A 566 10.54 -3.11 6.82
C PRO A 566 9.15 -3.74 6.81
N GLU A 567 8.37 -3.65 7.91
CA GLU A 567 6.97 -4.07 7.91
C GLU A 567 6.09 -3.08 7.13
N LEU A 568 6.38 -1.77 7.23
CA LEU A 568 5.70 -0.79 6.37
C LEU A 568 6.08 -1.01 4.90
N ALA A 569 7.36 -1.24 4.59
CA ALA A 569 7.79 -1.58 3.24
C ALA A 569 7.12 -2.86 2.72
N ASN A 570 6.96 -3.88 3.56
CA ASN A 570 6.25 -5.11 3.21
C ASN A 570 4.73 -4.85 2.95
N SER A 571 4.11 -3.90 3.64
CA SER A 571 2.72 -3.51 3.35
C SER A 571 2.58 -2.88 1.96
N TYR A 572 3.49 -1.98 1.58
CA TYR A 572 3.55 -1.44 0.22
C TYR A 572 3.93 -2.51 -0.83
N LEU A 573 4.74 -3.51 -0.46
CA LEU A 573 5.08 -4.61 -1.38
C LEU A 573 3.84 -5.44 -1.74
N GLN A 574 2.96 -5.70 -0.78
CA GLN A 574 1.69 -6.38 -1.03
C GLN A 574 0.82 -5.58 -2.02
N ARG A 575 0.78 -4.25 -1.91
CA ARG A 575 0.11 -3.38 -2.89
C ARG A 575 0.79 -3.45 -4.26
N ALA A 576 2.12 -3.35 -4.31
CA ALA A 576 2.89 -3.42 -5.56
C ALA A 576 2.66 -4.74 -6.30
N ALA A 577 2.77 -5.88 -5.60
CA ALA A 577 2.55 -7.20 -6.18
C ALA A 577 1.15 -7.36 -6.80
N ALA A 578 0.13 -6.79 -6.16
CA ALA A 578 -1.21 -6.74 -6.73
C ALA A 578 -1.27 -5.86 -7.99
N ALA A 579 -0.68 -4.65 -7.97
CA ALA A 579 -0.64 -3.75 -9.12
C ALA A 579 0.02 -4.40 -10.35
N PHE A 580 1.17 -5.03 -10.15
CA PHE A 580 1.89 -5.79 -11.17
C PHE A 580 1.05 -6.95 -11.73
N THR A 581 0.29 -7.64 -10.88
CA THR A 581 -0.63 -8.70 -11.31
C THR A 581 -1.82 -8.16 -12.11
N GLU A 582 -2.40 -7.03 -11.68
CA GLU A 582 -3.52 -6.36 -12.34
C GLU A 582 -3.17 -5.96 -13.78
N ASP A 583 -1.92 -5.56 -14.00
CA ASP A 583 -1.38 -5.16 -15.31
C ASP A 583 -0.77 -6.31 -16.12
N GLY A 584 -0.90 -7.54 -15.63
CA GLY A 584 -0.49 -8.75 -16.36
C GLY A 584 1.01 -9.04 -16.32
N ASN A 585 1.78 -8.34 -15.48
CA ASN A 585 3.20 -8.60 -15.22
C ASN A 585 3.42 -8.98 -13.74
N PRO A 586 2.86 -10.10 -13.24
CA PRO A 586 2.90 -10.44 -11.82
C PRO A 586 4.35 -10.57 -11.31
N LEU A 587 4.61 -10.05 -10.11
CA LEU A 587 5.88 -10.30 -9.43
C LEU A 587 5.97 -11.79 -9.07
N GLU A 588 6.93 -12.48 -9.66
CA GLU A 588 7.12 -13.91 -9.44
C GLU A 588 8.04 -14.16 -8.24
N ARG A 589 7.67 -15.13 -7.39
CA ARG A 589 8.53 -15.61 -6.29
C ARG A 589 9.48 -16.67 -6.82
N GLU A 590 10.48 -16.22 -7.58
CA GLU A 590 11.57 -17.06 -8.05
C GLU A 590 12.41 -17.56 -6.86
N ILE A 591 12.87 -18.80 -6.93
CA ILE A 591 13.53 -19.47 -5.80
C ILE A 591 14.92 -19.92 -6.20
N ASP A 592 15.90 -19.64 -5.36
CA ASP A 592 17.16 -20.36 -5.28
C ASP A 592 17.10 -21.29 -4.06
N CYS A 593 17.10 -22.60 -4.31
CA CYS A 593 16.94 -23.61 -3.26
C CYS A 593 18.13 -24.58 -3.22
N VAL A 594 18.61 -24.86 -2.01
CA VAL A 594 19.49 -26.00 -1.76
C VAL A 594 18.79 -27.00 -0.86
N LEU A 595 18.60 -28.21 -1.38
CA LEU A 595 18.11 -29.33 -0.60
C LEU A 595 19.30 -30.06 0.03
N VAL A 596 19.33 -30.12 1.36
CA VAL A 596 20.43 -30.65 2.17
C VAL A 596 19.97 -31.95 2.81
N VAL A 597 20.56 -33.06 2.36
CA VAL A 597 20.18 -34.41 2.79
C VAL A 597 21.25 -34.99 3.72
N ASP A 598 20.86 -35.26 4.96
CA ASP A 598 21.65 -36.05 5.90
C ASP A 598 21.79 -37.49 5.39
N ARG A 599 23.02 -37.99 5.39
CA ARG A 599 23.37 -39.37 5.06
C ARG A 599 24.27 -40.00 6.12
N SER A 600 24.29 -39.46 7.33
CA SER A 600 24.94 -40.07 8.48
C SER A 600 24.42 -41.49 8.73
N TYR A 601 25.17 -42.29 9.49
CA TYR A 601 24.86 -43.71 9.66
C TYR A 601 23.48 -43.97 10.27
N SER A 602 22.97 -43.10 11.15
CA SER A 602 21.62 -43.23 11.73
C SER A 602 20.52 -43.25 10.67
N MET A 603 20.77 -42.63 9.51
CA MET A 603 19.84 -42.69 8.37
C MET A 603 19.69 -44.10 7.76
N ASN A 604 20.55 -45.07 8.11
CA ASN A 604 20.34 -46.48 7.76
C ASN A 604 19.32 -47.19 8.65
N ASP A 605 18.91 -46.61 9.77
CA ASP A 605 17.93 -47.22 10.66
C ASP A 605 16.66 -47.55 9.89
N ARG A 606 16.12 -48.75 10.15
CA ARG A 606 14.90 -49.22 9.52
C ARG A 606 13.69 -48.72 10.28
N LEU A 607 12.64 -48.38 9.53
CA LEU A 607 11.32 -48.10 10.09
C LEU A 607 10.73 -49.38 10.69
N SER A 608 9.59 -49.24 11.39
CA SER A 608 8.87 -50.37 12.01
C SER A 608 8.43 -51.46 11.02
N ASP A 609 8.44 -51.15 9.72
CA ASP A 609 8.15 -52.08 8.63
C ASP A 609 9.32 -53.02 8.27
N GLY A 610 10.49 -52.83 8.89
CA GLY A 610 11.68 -53.66 8.75
C GLY A 610 12.41 -53.57 7.41
N THR A 611 11.89 -52.85 6.41
CA THR A 611 12.48 -52.83 5.06
C THR A 611 12.75 -51.43 4.52
N THR A 612 12.06 -50.39 4.96
CA THR A 612 12.36 -49.01 4.56
C THR A 612 13.38 -48.42 5.51
N SER A 613 14.48 -47.86 5.00
CA SER A 613 15.39 -47.06 5.82
C SER A 613 14.89 -45.62 5.96
N LYS A 614 15.37 -44.92 6.98
CA LYS A 614 15.11 -43.48 7.14
C LYS A 614 15.58 -42.68 5.92
N LEU A 615 16.73 -43.04 5.35
CA LEU A 615 17.24 -42.45 4.11
C LEU A 615 16.32 -42.68 2.91
N ASP A 616 15.72 -43.86 2.78
CA ASP A 616 14.76 -44.12 1.71
C ASP A 616 13.55 -43.18 1.79
N LEU A 617 13.10 -42.84 3.00
CA LEU A 617 12.01 -41.88 3.17
C LEU A 617 12.45 -40.44 2.87
N ALA A 618 13.64 -40.05 3.32
CA ALA A 618 14.25 -38.76 3.01
C ALA A 618 14.33 -38.52 1.49
N LYS A 619 14.76 -39.53 0.74
CA LYS A 619 14.83 -39.49 -0.73
C LYS A 619 13.46 -39.30 -1.38
N ARG A 620 12.45 -40.03 -0.92
CA ARG A 620 11.08 -39.88 -1.43
C ARG A 620 10.52 -38.49 -1.16
N ALA A 621 10.73 -37.95 0.04
CA ALA A 621 10.30 -36.60 0.39
C ALA A 621 11.01 -35.54 -0.46
N ALA A 622 12.33 -35.67 -0.65
CA ALA A 622 13.10 -34.84 -1.58
C ALA A 622 12.53 -34.88 -3.02
N GLY A 623 12.15 -36.06 -3.50
CA GLY A 623 11.46 -36.21 -4.79
C GLY A 623 10.13 -35.47 -4.86
N VAL A 624 9.33 -35.50 -3.77
CA VAL A 624 8.08 -34.73 -3.68
C VAL A 624 8.36 -33.22 -3.78
N PHE A 625 9.33 -32.70 -3.03
CA PHE A 625 9.69 -31.28 -3.09
C PHE A 625 10.07 -30.87 -4.52
N ILE A 626 10.94 -31.63 -5.20
CA ILE A 626 11.37 -31.36 -6.58
C ILE A 626 10.20 -31.42 -7.57
N ASP A 627 9.28 -32.37 -7.41
CA ASP A 627 8.14 -32.53 -8.32
C ASP A 627 7.01 -31.51 -8.07
N VAL A 628 6.89 -30.97 -6.84
CA VAL A 628 5.93 -29.89 -6.49
C VAL A 628 6.40 -28.53 -7.00
N LEU A 629 7.72 -28.26 -7.02
CA LEU A 629 8.25 -27.08 -7.68
C LEU A 629 7.90 -27.08 -9.17
N HIS A 630 7.60 -25.91 -9.73
CA HIS A 630 7.31 -25.81 -11.15
C HIS A 630 8.58 -25.93 -12.00
N HIS A 631 8.46 -26.49 -13.21
CA HIS A 631 9.60 -26.85 -14.08
C HIS A 631 9.72 -25.90 -15.29
N ASP A 632 9.59 -24.59 -15.09
CA ASP A 632 9.67 -23.54 -16.13
C ASP A 632 10.99 -22.76 -16.18
N LEU A 633 12.07 -23.33 -15.64
CA LEU A 633 13.41 -22.73 -15.58
C LEU A 633 13.52 -21.47 -14.69
N ARG A 634 12.44 -21.04 -14.02
CA ARG A 634 12.45 -19.84 -13.17
C ARG A 634 13.10 -20.09 -11.82
N HIS A 635 12.91 -21.29 -11.27
CA HIS A 635 13.55 -21.72 -10.02
C HIS A 635 14.91 -22.33 -10.33
N ARG A 636 15.86 -22.18 -9.40
CA ARG A 636 17.12 -22.94 -9.41
C ARG A 636 17.19 -23.82 -8.19
N VAL A 637 17.60 -25.07 -8.40
CA VAL A 637 17.73 -26.06 -7.33
C VAL A 637 19.10 -26.70 -7.40
N ALA A 638 19.70 -26.92 -6.23
CA ALA A 638 20.92 -27.72 -6.07
C ALA A 638 20.77 -28.69 -4.91
N LEU A 639 21.65 -29.69 -4.87
CA LEU A 639 21.73 -30.66 -3.78
C LEU A 639 23.01 -30.50 -2.97
N SER A 640 22.88 -30.70 -1.67
CA SER A 640 24.00 -30.93 -0.75
C SER A 640 23.74 -32.20 0.04
N ARG A 641 24.81 -32.92 0.39
CA ARG A 641 24.74 -34.11 1.24
C ARG A 641 25.84 -34.07 2.28
N PHE A 642 25.55 -34.57 3.46
CA PHE A 642 26.51 -34.52 4.56
C PHE A 642 26.36 -35.70 5.52
N GLY A 643 27.48 -36.05 6.17
CA GLY A 643 27.54 -36.90 7.36
C GLY A 643 28.41 -36.22 8.40
N THR A 644 29.65 -36.70 8.57
CA THR A 644 30.68 -36.02 9.36
C THR A 644 31.16 -34.73 8.69
N VAL A 645 31.18 -34.70 7.35
CA VAL A 645 31.51 -33.54 6.52
C VAL A 645 30.53 -33.47 5.35
N ALA A 646 30.49 -32.34 4.64
CA ALA A 646 29.80 -32.24 3.37
C ALA A 646 30.62 -32.91 2.28
N GLU A 647 29.98 -33.69 1.42
CA GLU A 647 30.65 -34.46 0.38
C GLU A 647 30.13 -34.08 -0.99
N ALA A 648 31.04 -33.64 -1.85
CA ALA A 648 30.69 -33.24 -3.21
C ALA A 648 30.01 -34.37 -3.99
N PHE A 649 29.02 -33.99 -4.79
CA PHE A 649 28.51 -34.83 -5.87
C PHE A 649 29.53 -34.85 -7.03
N VAL A 650 29.43 -35.86 -7.88
CA VAL A 650 30.20 -35.95 -9.12
C VAL A 650 29.20 -36.06 -10.29
N PRO A 651 29.09 -35.03 -11.15
CA PRO A 651 29.76 -33.73 -11.06
C PRO A 651 29.27 -32.87 -9.87
N PRO A 652 30.06 -31.87 -9.42
CA PRO A 652 29.67 -30.96 -8.35
C PRO A 652 28.32 -30.29 -8.65
N GLN A 653 27.45 -30.22 -7.65
CA GLN A 653 26.14 -29.59 -7.79
C GLN A 653 26.25 -28.07 -7.65
N VAL A 654 25.65 -27.38 -8.61
CA VAL A 654 25.48 -25.92 -8.64
C VAL A 654 24.00 -25.61 -8.84
N LEU A 655 23.56 -24.41 -8.44
CA LEU A 655 22.19 -23.96 -8.65
C LEU A 655 21.87 -23.93 -10.14
N THR A 656 20.99 -24.83 -10.56
CA THR A 656 20.65 -25.05 -11.96
C THR A 656 19.17 -24.76 -12.19
N PRO A 657 18.79 -24.05 -13.27
CA PRO A 657 17.39 -23.87 -13.65
C PRO A 657 16.61 -25.19 -13.67
N LEU A 658 15.42 -25.19 -13.08
CA LEU A 658 14.59 -26.37 -12.94
C LEU A 658 13.67 -26.54 -14.16
N ASP A 659 13.91 -27.57 -14.97
CA ASP A 659 13.02 -28.06 -16.01
C ASP A 659 12.73 -29.55 -15.82
N GLY A 660 11.97 -30.16 -16.73
CA GLY A 660 11.66 -31.60 -16.64
C GLY A 660 12.88 -32.52 -16.68
N THR A 661 13.96 -32.10 -17.37
CA THR A 661 15.20 -32.86 -17.47
C THR A 661 16.03 -32.71 -16.21
N SER A 662 16.33 -31.47 -15.78
CA SER A 662 17.14 -31.21 -14.59
C SER A 662 16.44 -31.71 -13.32
N ALA A 663 15.11 -31.62 -13.24
CA ALA A 663 14.33 -32.25 -12.16
C ALA A 663 14.54 -33.78 -12.12
N SER A 664 14.51 -34.45 -13.28
CA SER A 664 14.75 -35.89 -13.38
C SER A 664 16.19 -36.26 -12.97
N THR A 665 17.17 -35.45 -13.38
CA THR A 665 18.58 -35.61 -12.97
C THR A 665 18.75 -35.45 -11.46
N LEU A 666 18.17 -34.40 -10.86
CA LEU A 666 18.24 -34.16 -9.42
C LEU A 666 17.63 -35.31 -8.63
N VAL A 667 16.47 -35.83 -9.04
CA VAL A 667 15.88 -37.00 -8.36
C VAL A 667 16.76 -38.23 -8.51
N GLY A 668 17.35 -38.48 -9.68
CA GLY A 668 18.30 -39.59 -9.85
C GLY A 668 19.52 -39.49 -8.92
N LEU A 669 20.03 -38.27 -8.70
CA LEU A 669 21.13 -38.01 -7.76
C LEU A 669 20.70 -38.24 -6.30
N VAL A 670 19.49 -37.80 -5.92
CA VAL A 670 18.90 -38.06 -4.60
C VAL A 670 18.75 -39.57 -4.36
N ASP A 671 18.18 -40.30 -5.32
CA ASP A 671 17.99 -41.75 -5.24
C ASP A 671 19.32 -42.50 -5.06
N GLY A 672 20.40 -41.98 -5.67
CA GLY A 672 21.76 -42.50 -5.55
C GLY A 672 22.48 -42.21 -4.23
N ILE A 673 21.92 -41.40 -3.32
CA ILE A 673 22.55 -41.13 -2.01
C ILE A 673 22.59 -42.41 -1.18
N GLN A 674 23.73 -42.74 -0.57
CA GLN A 674 23.87 -43.91 0.31
C GLN A 674 24.25 -43.44 1.71
N ALA A 675 23.75 -44.07 2.77
CA ALA A 675 24.16 -43.68 4.11
C ALA A 675 25.65 -44.02 4.35
N SER A 676 26.32 -43.28 5.23
CA SER A 676 27.69 -43.55 5.65
C SER A 676 27.82 -44.96 6.24
N LEU A 677 28.98 -45.58 6.05
CA LEU A 677 29.30 -46.89 6.65
C LEU A 677 29.58 -46.76 8.17
N PRO A 678 29.46 -47.84 8.97
CA PRO A 678 29.45 -47.80 10.44
C PRO A 678 30.69 -47.27 11.18
N ILE A 679 31.68 -46.70 10.50
CA ILE A 679 32.94 -46.29 11.13
C ILE A 679 32.79 -44.83 11.61
N ALA A 680 32.65 -44.64 12.94
CA ALA A 680 32.72 -43.35 13.63
C ALA A 680 31.93 -42.20 12.95
N SER A 681 30.71 -42.48 12.50
CA SER A 681 29.88 -41.50 11.80
C SER A 681 29.28 -40.49 12.78
N SER A 682 29.88 -39.31 12.81
CA SER A 682 29.29 -38.13 13.44
C SER A 682 28.39 -37.36 12.46
N THR A 683 27.54 -36.48 12.98
CA THR A 683 26.64 -35.64 12.21
C THR A 683 27.05 -34.18 12.40
N SER A 684 27.46 -33.53 11.31
CA SER A 684 27.90 -32.12 11.28
C SER A 684 26.90 -31.26 10.50
N TYR A 685 25.97 -30.61 11.21
CA TYR A 685 25.02 -29.71 10.56
C TYR A 685 25.73 -28.52 9.90
N GLY A 686 26.77 -27.97 10.56
CA GLY A 686 27.49 -26.82 10.04
C GLY A 686 28.16 -27.12 8.71
N SER A 687 28.63 -28.35 8.48
CA SER A 687 29.19 -28.73 7.17
C SER A 687 28.14 -28.71 6.08
N GLY A 688 26.97 -29.31 6.31
CA GLY A 688 25.87 -29.30 5.35
C GLY A 688 25.36 -27.88 5.06
N LEU A 689 25.26 -27.05 6.08
CA LEU A 689 24.87 -25.64 5.95
C LEU A 689 25.91 -24.81 5.20
N ALA A 690 27.21 -24.98 5.49
CA ALA A 690 28.28 -24.24 4.82
C ALA A 690 28.36 -24.56 3.33
N ASP A 691 28.20 -25.83 2.96
CA ASP A 691 28.16 -26.27 1.56
C ASP A 691 26.90 -25.79 0.83
N ALA A 692 25.78 -25.65 1.52
CA ALA A 692 24.57 -25.03 0.96
C ALA A 692 24.73 -23.52 0.79
N TRP A 693 25.28 -22.86 1.80
CA TRP A 693 25.52 -21.42 1.79
C TRP A 693 26.46 -21.02 0.66
N SER A 694 27.57 -21.75 0.45
CA SER A 694 28.51 -21.47 -0.63
C SER A 694 27.89 -21.58 -2.02
N LYS A 695 26.89 -22.48 -2.21
CA LYS A 695 26.17 -22.58 -3.49
C LYS A 695 25.25 -21.39 -3.71
N LEU A 696 24.56 -20.93 -2.65
CA LEU A 696 23.65 -19.77 -2.72
C LEU A 696 24.41 -18.46 -2.94
N THR A 697 25.59 -18.30 -2.33
CA THR A 697 26.41 -17.07 -2.45
C THR A 697 27.29 -17.05 -3.71
N ALA A 698 27.52 -18.19 -4.35
CA ALA A 698 28.20 -18.24 -5.66
C ALA A 698 27.39 -17.63 -6.81
N VAL A 699 26.10 -17.34 -6.58
CA VAL A 699 25.21 -16.77 -7.59
C VAL A 699 25.36 -15.25 -7.66
N THR A 700 25.72 -14.74 -8.83
CA THR A 700 25.91 -13.29 -9.07
C THR A 700 24.60 -12.50 -9.13
N SER A 701 23.49 -13.14 -9.55
CA SER A 701 22.15 -12.54 -9.60
C SER A 701 21.15 -13.47 -8.89
N PRO A 702 21.01 -13.35 -7.56
CA PRO A 702 20.11 -14.22 -6.81
C PRO A 702 18.64 -13.99 -7.20
N LYS A 703 17.82 -15.01 -6.95
CA LYS A 703 16.36 -14.95 -7.09
C LYS A 703 15.71 -14.26 -5.89
N SER A 704 14.43 -13.92 -6.02
CA SER A 704 13.67 -13.16 -5.00
C SER A 704 13.51 -13.92 -3.68
N ARG A 705 13.66 -15.24 -3.66
CA ARG A 705 13.79 -16.03 -2.44
C ARG A 705 15.00 -16.95 -2.49
N ARG A 706 15.69 -17.06 -1.36
CA ARG A 706 16.79 -18.01 -1.13
C ARG A 706 16.45 -18.87 0.07
N LEU A 707 16.42 -20.18 -0.12
CA LEU A 707 16.05 -21.09 0.95
C LEU A 707 16.86 -22.38 0.97
N VAL A 708 16.97 -22.96 2.15
CA VAL A 708 17.61 -24.25 2.39
C VAL A 708 16.60 -25.19 3.02
N VAL A 709 16.37 -26.33 2.37
CA VAL A 709 15.57 -27.41 2.96
C VAL A 709 16.52 -28.37 3.65
N PHE A 710 16.53 -28.38 4.97
CA PHE A 710 17.51 -29.12 5.78
C PHE A 710 16.84 -30.26 6.54
N LEU A 711 17.23 -31.50 6.23
CA LEU A 711 16.66 -32.70 6.84
C LEU A 711 17.74 -33.50 7.57
N THR A 712 17.44 -33.93 8.80
CA THR A 712 18.33 -34.80 9.59
C THR A 712 17.55 -35.67 10.59
N ASP A 713 18.07 -36.87 10.85
CA ASP A 713 17.63 -37.73 11.96
C ASP A 713 18.64 -37.77 13.12
N GLY A 714 19.87 -37.31 12.87
CA GLY A 714 21.00 -37.44 13.76
C GLY A 714 21.12 -36.26 14.70
N LYS A 715 21.54 -36.49 15.94
CA LYS A 715 21.97 -35.43 16.84
C LYS A 715 23.30 -34.87 16.36
N GLN A 716 23.36 -33.57 16.09
CA GLN A 716 24.63 -32.91 15.81
C GLN A 716 25.65 -33.18 16.92
N ASN A 717 26.80 -33.71 16.53
CA ASN A 717 27.88 -34.10 17.44
C ASN A 717 29.28 -33.95 16.82
N ALA A 718 29.39 -33.41 15.60
CA ALA A 718 30.65 -33.01 14.99
C ALA A 718 30.64 -31.55 14.54
N ALA A 719 31.82 -30.95 14.59
CA ALA A 719 32.09 -29.63 14.07
C ALA A 719 32.23 -29.65 12.53
N PRO A 720 32.00 -28.51 11.85
CA PRO A 720 31.47 -27.26 12.38
C PRO A 720 30.02 -27.38 12.90
N MET A 721 29.75 -26.66 13.99
CA MET A 721 28.44 -26.65 14.62
C MET A 721 27.47 -25.73 13.86
N ALA A 722 26.15 -25.96 13.91
CA ALA A 722 25.20 -25.15 13.12
C ALA A 722 25.25 -23.66 13.49
N ASP A 723 25.39 -23.36 14.78
CA ASP A 723 25.51 -22.02 15.37
C ASP A 723 26.66 -21.18 14.80
N THR A 724 27.68 -21.83 14.24
CA THR A 724 28.80 -21.15 13.57
C THR A 724 28.50 -20.72 12.13
N VAL A 725 27.38 -21.16 11.54
CA VAL A 725 27.07 -20.95 10.11
C VAL A 725 25.72 -20.26 9.91
N TRP A 726 24.66 -20.78 10.54
CA TRP A 726 23.29 -20.34 10.27
C TRP A 726 23.02 -18.84 10.55
N PRO A 727 23.63 -18.18 11.56
CA PRO A 727 23.38 -16.76 11.80
C PRO A 727 23.81 -15.87 10.63
N SER A 728 24.93 -16.22 9.97
CA SER A 728 25.40 -15.50 8.79
C SER A 728 24.46 -15.72 7.60
N MET A 729 23.96 -16.94 7.41
CA MET A 729 22.95 -17.24 6.38
C MET A 729 21.67 -16.43 6.58
N ALA A 730 21.17 -16.36 7.82
CA ALA A 730 20.00 -15.56 8.16
C ALA A 730 20.23 -14.06 7.88
N SER A 731 21.42 -13.54 8.20
CA SER A 731 21.78 -12.14 7.92
C SER A 731 21.83 -11.80 6.42
N GLU A 732 22.03 -12.80 5.57
CA GLU A 732 21.94 -12.65 4.12
C GLU A 732 20.50 -12.84 3.60
N GLY A 733 19.52 -13.11 4.46
CA GLY A 733 18.13 -13.38 4.06
C GLY A 733 17.91 -14.77 3.46
N ILE A 734 18.71 -15.77 3.85
CA ILE A 734 18.51 -17.16 3.45
C ILE A 734 17.59 -17.85 4.47
N GLU A 735 16.42 -18.30 4.02
CA GLU A 735 15.42 -18.99 4.84
C GLU A 735 15.83 -20.46 5.10
N LEU A 736 15.79 -20.93 6.35
CA LEU A 736 16.11 -22.32 6.69
C LEU A 736 14.83 -23.10 7.02
N HIS A 737 14.44 -24.02 6.16
CA HIS A 737 13.33 -24.93 6.40
C HIS A 737 13.86 -26.25 6.94
N THR A 738 13.87 -26.38 8.26
CA THR A 738 14.46 -27.54 8.94
C THR A 738 13.39 -28.60 9.23
N THR A 739 13.79 -29.87 9.12
CA THR A 739 12.95 -31.01 9.47
C THR A 739 13.77 -32.00 10.29
N SER A 740 13.31 -32.29 11.51
CA SER A 740 13.85 -33.38 12.33
C SER A 740 13.03 -34.65 12.13
N PHE A 741 13.71 -35.80 12.08
CA PHE A 741 13.11 -37.07 11.70
C PHE A 741 13.48 -38.18 12.68
N GLY A 742 12.51 -38.94 13.22
CA GLY A 742 12.76 -40.08 14.13
C GLY A 742 11.98 -40.04 15.45
N VAL A 743 12.22 -41.03 16.33
CA VAL A 743 11.55 -41.12 17.65
C VAL A 743 11.95 -39.89 18.48
N PRO A 744 11.01 -39.12 19.06
CA PRO A 744 11.35 -38.04 19.97
C PRO A 744 12.21 -38.59 21.10
N SER A 745 13.48 -38.20 21.16
CA SER A 745 14.33 -38.59 22.28
C SER A 745 13.70 -38.05 23.55
N THR A 746 13.65 -38.88 24.60
CA THR A 746 13.27 -38.45 25.95
C THR A 746 14.13 -37.28 26.46
N ASP A 747 15.30 -37.07 25.84
CA ASP A 747 16.21 -35.95 26.06
C ASP A 747 15.96 -34.86 25.00
N ALA A 748 14.95 -34.03 25.19
CA ALA A 748 14.56 -32.94 24.29
C ALA A 748 15.54 -31.75 24.22
N THR A 749 16.72 -31.82 24.85
CA THR A 749 17.51 -30.63 25.22
C THR A 749 18.70 -30.30 24.29
N GLY A 750 18.68 -30.66 22.99
CA GLY A 750 19.84 -30.38 22.11
C GLY A 750 19.57 -30.23 20.61
N ALA A 751 19.34 -31.35 19.89
CA ALA A 751 19.32 -31.35 18.42
C ALA A 751 18.09 -30.67 17.80
N ASN A 752 16.91 -30.91 18.36
CA ASN A 752 15.68 -30.31 17.84
C ASN A 752 15.57 -28.83 18.19
N ALA A 753 16.18 -28.40 19.29
CA ALA A 753 16.21 -27.00 19.71
C ALA A 753 16.98 -26.12 18.71
N ILE A 754 18.17 -26.55 18.28
CA ILE A 754 18.96 -25.78 17.31
C ILE A 754 18.32 -25.77 15.91
N LEU A 755 17.73 -26.88 15.46
CA LEU A 755 17.00 -26.91 14.17
C LEU A 755 15.80 -25.96 14.18
N HIS A 756 15.08 -25.90 15.30
CA HIS A 756 13.99 -24.97 15.50
C HIS A 756 14.48 -23.51 15.55
N GLU A 757 15.56 -23.24 16.28
CA GLU A 757 16.19 -21.93 16.36
C GLU A 757 16.65 -21.43 14.99
N MET A 758 17.34 -22.28 14.21
CA MET A 758 17.77 -21.99 12.84
C MET A 758 16.59 -21.60 11.95
N ALA A 759 15.49 -22.36 12.00
CA ALA A 759 14.34 -22.11 11.15
C ALA A 759 13.65 -20.79 11.49
N LEU A 760 13.26 -20.61 12.74
CA LEU A 760 12.58 -19.37 13.14
C LEU A 760 13.49 -18.15 13.03
N GLY A 761 14.77 -18.30 13.38
CA GLY A 761 15.77 -17.23 13.34
C GLY A 761 16.19 -16.81 11.93
N SER A 762 15.81 -17.56 10.90
CA SER A 762 16.04 -17.23 9.48
C SER A 762 14.76 -16.91 8.70
N GLY A 763 13.59 -16.92 9.36
CA GLY A 763 12.30 -16.73 8.72
C GLY A 763 11.75 -17.95 7.98
N GLY A 764 12.39 -19.12 8.12
CA GLY A 764 11.91 -20.40 7.61
C GLY A 764 10.97 -21.11 8.58
N SER A 765 10.70 -22.40 8.33
CA SER A 765 9.82 -23.22 9.20
C SER A 765 10.50 -24.47 9.73
N PHE A 766 10.12 -24.87 10.94
CA PHE A 766 10.55 -26.13 11.57
C PHE A 766 9.42 -27.14 11.60
N ALA A 767 9.73 -28.41 11.36
CA ALA A 767 8.85 -29.51 11.73
C ALA A 767 9.63 -30.66 12.36
N GLN A 768 9.00 -31.34 13.30
CA GLN A 768 9.42 -32.67 13.71
C GLN A 768 8.39 -33.68 13.20
N VAL A 769 8.87 -34.67 12.46
CA VAL A 769 8.02 -35.67 11.80
C VAL A 769 8.32 -37.04 12.39
N ASP A 770 7.26 -37.79 12.65
CA ASP A 770 7.36 -39.19 13.07
C ASP A 770 7.85 -40.10 11.92
N THR A 771 8.02 -41.38 12.21
CA THR A 771 8.47 -42.37 11.22
C THR A 771 7.33 -42.82 10.28
N THR A 772 6.20 -42.11 10.19
CA THR A 772 5.14 -42.47 9.25
C THR A 772 5.57 -42.21 7.81
N LEU A 773 5.17 -43.12 6.92
CA LEU A 773 5.65 -43.14 5.53
C LEU A 773 5.17 -41.94 4.69
N THR A 774 4.13 -41.21 5.09
CA THR A 774 3.61 -40.04 4.34
C THR A 774 3.87 -38.71 5.05
N GLY A 775 4.14 -38.70 6.36
CA GLY A 775 4.33 -37.45 7.11
C GLY A 775 5.49 -36.61 6.58
N LEU A 776 6.62 -37.25 6.25
CA LEU A 776 7.80 -36.54 5.76
C LEU A 776 7.58 -35.99 4.33
N GLN A 777 6.85 -36.74 3.51
CA GLN A 777 6.47 -36.31 2.17
C GLN A 777 5.53 -35.10 2.21
N LYS A 778 4.51 -35.10 3.10
CA LYS A 778 3.61 -33.95 3.30
C LYS A 778 4.39 -32.71 3.69
N ARG A 779 5.31 -32.84 4.65
CA ARG A 779 6.18 -31.73 5.07
C ARG A 779 6.94 -31.11 3.90
N PHE A 780 7.51 -31.92 3.02
CA PHE A 780 8.26 -31.43 1.86
C PHE A 780 7.36 -30.78 0.81
N ALA A 781 6.14 -31.30 0.61
CA ALA A 781 5.13 -30.65 -0.22
C ALA A 781 4.72 -29.27 0.35
N ASP A 782 4.54 -29.17 1.67
CA ASP A 782 4.20 -27.91 2.35
C ASP A 782 5.32 -26.87 2.24
N VAL A 783 6.58 -27.28 2.37
CA VAL A 783 7.73 -26.39 2.19
C VAL A 783 7.83 -25.92 0.74
N ALA A 784 7.58 -26.79 -0.25
CA ALA A 784 7.54 -26.38 -1.65
C ALA A 784 6.36 -25.43 -1.95
N ARG A 785 5.18 -25.69 -1.39
CA ARG A 785 4.01 -24.81 -1.47
C ARG A 785 4.34 -23.42 -0.90
N ASP A 786 4.91 -23.39 0.30
CA ASP A 786 5.33 -22.14 0.94
C ASP A 786 6.34 -21.39 0.08
N ALA A 787 7.37 -22.08 -0.41
CA ALA A 787 8.39 -21.51 -1.28
C ALA A 787 7.79 -20.82 -2.52
N LEU A 788 6.76 -21.42 -3.12
CA LEU A 788 6.02 -20.90 -4.28
C LEU A 788 5.02 -19.78 -3.92
N GLY A 789 4.85 -19.44 -2.64
CA GLY A 789 3.83 -18.49 -2.18
C GLY A 789 2.40 -18.95 -2.48
N MET A 790 2.19 -20.28 -2.52
CA MET A 790 0.89 -20.89 -2.78
C MET A 790 0.12 -21.11 -1.47
N VAL A 791 -1.20 -21.18 -1.58
CA VAL A 791 -2.09 -21.45 -0.44
C VAL A 791 -2.65 -22.86 -0.53
N THR A 792 -2.96 -23.47 0.61
CA THR A 792 -3.59 -24.80 0.66
C THR A 792 -5.09 -24.68 0.43
N TYR A 793 -5.58 -25.32 -0.63
CA TYR A 793 -7.00 -25.39 -0.95
C TYR A 793 -7.68 -26.54 -0.20
N LEU A 794 -6.98 -27.68 -0.08
CA LEU A 794 -7.49 -28.92 0.49
C LEU A 794 -6.33 -29.82 0.96
N ASP A 795 -6.43 -30.44 2.14
CA ASP A 795 -5.41 -31.35 2.71
C ASP A 795 -5.98 -32.54 3.54
N PRO A 796 -6.87 -33.41 3.00
CA PRO A 796 -7.46 -34.51 3.74
C PRO A 796 -6.56 -35.76 3.76
N SER A 797 -6.66 -36.52 4.85
CA SER A 797 -6.19 -37.91 4.90
C SER A 797 -7.30 -38.85 4.44
N LEU A 798 -7.02 -39.63 3.40
CA LEU A 798 -7.97 -40.55 2.77
C LEU A 798 -7.70 -42.00 3.20
N ARG A 799 -8.77 -42.72 3.52
CA ARG A 799 -8.74 -44.17 3.73
C ARG A 799 -9.46 -44.85 2.57
N LEU A 800 -8.71 -45.55 1.72
CA LEU A 800 -9.22 -46.12 0.49
C LEU A 800 -9.35 -47.65 0.61
N GLN A 801 -10.55 -48.17 0.39
CA GLN A 801 -10.77 -49.59 0.19
C GLN A 801 -10.58 -49.97 -1.30
N PRO A 802 -10.18 -51.21 -1.63
CA PRO A 802 -10.10 -51.66 -3.02
C PRO A 802 -11.41 -51.44 -3.78
N GLY A 803 -11.34 -50.81 -4.94
CA GLY A 803 -12.49 -50.45 -5.78
C GLY A 803 -13.27 -49.21 -5.34
N GLN A 804 -13.02 -48.68 -4.13
CA GLN A 804 -13.71 -47.50 -3.63
C GLN A 804 -13.23 -46.24 -4.35
N VAL A 805 -14.19 -45.40 -4.75
CA VAL A 805 -13.96 -44.03 -5.23
C VAL A 805 -14.27 -43.07 -4.09
N VAL A 806 -13.30 -42.23 -3.74
CA VAL A 806 -13.51 -41.10 -2.81
C VAL A 806 -13.58 -39.82 -3.60
N GLN A 807 -14.61 -39.01 -3.32
CA GLN A 807 -14.82 -37.70 -3.92
C GLN A 807 -14.44 -36.62 -2.92
N SER A 808 -13.48 -35.78 -3.27
CA SER A 808 -13.05 -34.65 -2.44
C SER A 808 -13.34 -33.34 -3.18
N PRO A 809 -14.31 -32.53 -2.72
CA PRO A 809 -14.60 -31.25 -3.35
C PRO A 809 -13.47 -30.25 -3.10
N VAL A 810 -13.05 -29.52 -4.12
CA VAL A 810 -12.12 -28.38 -4.03
C VAL A 810 -12.79 -27.16 -4.61
N HIS A 811 -12.79 -26.05 -3.87
CA HIS A 811 -13.32 -24.80 -4.36
C HIS A 811 -12.19 -23.96 -4.98
N VAL A 812 -12.33 -23.63 -6.27
CA VAL A 812 -11.37 -22.82 -7.02
C VAL A 812 -11.98 -21.45 -7.30
N ASP A 813 -11.34 -20.41 -6.79
CA ASP A 813 -11.79 -19.02 -6.87
C ASP A 813 -10.96 -18.18 -7.88
N VAL A 814 -9.96 -18.78 -8.52
CA VAL A 814 -9.08 -18.09 -9.47
C VAL A 814 -9.32 -18.53 -10.92
N ALA A 815 -9.26 -17.57 -11.85
CA ALA A 815 -9.46 -17.83 -13.27
C ALA A 815 -8.15 -18.16 -14.03
N ARG A 816 -6.99 -17.82 -13.45
CA ARG A 816 -5.66 -17.95 -14.07
C ARG A 816 -4.63 -18.41 -13.05
N GLY A 817 -3.49 -18.88 -13.56
CA GLY A 817 -2.41 -19.44 -12.75
C GLY A 817 -2.42 -20.96 -12.76
N ARG A 818 -1.85 -21.57 -11.72
CA ARG A 818 -1.59 -23.01 -11.66
C ARG A 818 -2.09 -23.64 -10.37
N LEU A 819 -2.77 -24.76 -10.49
CA LEU A 819 -3.09 -25.63 -9.36
C LEU A 819 -2.09 -26.80 -9.30
N VAL A 820 -1.66 -27.18 -8.10
CA VAL A 820 -0.78 -28.32 -7.88
C VAL A 820 -1.51 -29.32 -7.00
N PHE A 821 -1.77 -30.51 -7.54
CA PHE A 821 -2.38 -31.60 -6.80
C PHE A 821 -1.31 -32.63 -6.47
N VAL A 822 -1.24 -33.04 -5.21
CA VAL A 822 -0.24 -33.98 -4.68
C VAL A 822 -0.98 -35.13 -4.01
N TRP A 823 -0.76 -36.35 -4.50
CA TRP A 823 -1.20 -37.55 -3.78
C TRP A 823 0.00 -38.34 -3.30
N LEU A 824 -0.06 -38.79 -2.05
CA LEU A 824 1.03 -39.50 -1.37
C LEU A 824 0.52 -40.84 -0.84
N TRP A 825 1.36 -41.88 -0.89
CA TRP A 825 1.07 -43.20 -0.31
C TRP A 825 2.32 -43.91 0.19
N SER A 826 2.11 -44.85 1.10
CA SER A 826 3.18 -45.48 1.86
C SER A 826 4.05 -46.44 1.04
N ARG A 827 3.48 -47.35 0.22
CA ARG A 827 4.22 -48.37 -0.56
C ARG A 827 3.48 -48.87 -1.82
N GLY A 828 4.23 -49.41 -2.78
CA GLY A 828 3.73 -50.24 -3.90
C GLY A 828 3.57 -49.54 -5.24
N ALA A 829 3.18 -50.32 -6.28
CA ALA A 829 2.72 -49.80 -7.56
C ALA A 829 1.54 -48.83 -7.36
N LEU A 830 1.33 -47.89 -8.29
CA LEU A 830 0.31 -46.85 -8.20
C LEU A 830 -1.03 -47.45 -7.73
N PRO A 831 -1.43 -47.24 -6.47
CA PRO A 831 -2.66 -47.84 -5.98
C PRO A 831 -3.87 -47.04 -6.42
N VAL A 832 -3.67 -45.79 -6.88
CA VAL A 832 -4.72 -44.80 -7.11
C VAL A 832 -4.84 -44.34 -8.56
N GLU A 833 -6.05 -44.43 -9.12
CA GLU A 833 -6.45 -43.68 -10.31
C GLU A 833 -7.04 -42.33 -9.87
N VAL A 834 -6.66 -41.28 -10.58
CA VAL A 834 -7.07 -39.91 -10.30
C VAL A 834 -7.79 -39.33 -11.50
N ALA A 835 -8.92 -38.67 -11.24
CA ALA A 835 -9.60 -37.84 -12.22
C ALA A 835 -10.12 -36.56 -11.54
N LEU A 836 -10.09 -35.44 -12.27
CA LEU A 836 -10.61 -34.17 -11.78
C LEU A 836 -11.88 -33.83 -12.57
N ARG A 837 -13.03 -33.73 -11.89
CA ARG A 837 -14.27 -33.24 -12.51
C ARG A 837 -14.38 -31.74 -12.32
N LEU A 838 -14.46 -30.99 -13.42
CA LEU A 838 -14.61 -29.54 -13.43
C LEU A 838 -16.05 -29.11 -13.13
N PRO A 839 -16.28 -27.83 -12.79
CA PRO A 839 -17.63 -27.26 -12.60
C PRO A 839 -18.54 -27.46 -13.82
N SER A 840 -17.95 -27.41 -15.02
CA SER A 840 -18.62 -27.69 -16.31
C SER A 840 -19.13 -29.13 -16.44
N GLY A 841 -18.63 -30.05 -15.63
CA GLY A 841 -18.85 -31.49 -15.73
C GLY A 841 -17.79 -32.24 -16.53
N SER A 842 -16.87 -31.55 -17.22
CA SER A 842 -15.72 -32.14 -17.91
C SER A 842 -14.80 -32.87 -16.94
N ILE A 843 -14.04 -33.85 -17.44
CA ILE A 843 -13.12 -34.66 -16.62
C ILE A 843 -11.69 -34.55 -17.16
N LEU A 844 -10.77 -34.04 -16.35
CA LEU A 844 -9.33 -34.09 -16.63
C LEU A 844 -8.74 -35.41 -16.15
N ARG A 845 -7.86 -35.97 -16.99
CA ARG A 845 -7.11 -37.20 -16.76
C ARG A 845 -5.64 -36.98 -17.16
N SER A 846 -4.79 -37.94 -16.81
CA SER A 846 -3.40 -38.00 -17.29
C SER A 846 -3.35 -37.86 -18.82
N GLY A 847 -2.40 -37.06 -19.32
CA GLY A 847 -2.20 -36.82 -20.75
C GLY A 847 -3.01 -35.65 -21.33
N HIS A 848 -3.90 -35.02 -20.55
CA HIS A 848 -4.55 -33.78 -20.96
C HIS A 848 -3.52 -32.64 -21.14
N PRO A 849 -3.63 -31.77 -22.17
CA PRO A 849 -2.64 -30.70 -22.43
C PRO A 849 -2.43 -29.70 -21.28
N ALA A 850 -3.46 -29.54 -20.44
CA ALA A 850 -3.42 -28.69 -19.24
C ALA A 850 -2.73 -29.36 -18.04
N VAL A 851 -2.48 -30.67 -18.07
CA VAL A 851 -1.97 -31.46 -16.94
C VAL A 851 -0.54 -31.93 -17.22
N ALA A 852 0.42 -31.40 -16.46
CA ALA A 852 1.76 -31.96 -16.40
C ALA A 852 1.88 -32.91 -15.21
N GLN A 853 2.07 -34.20 -15.49
CA GLN A 853 2.15 -35.26 -14.48
C GLN A 853 3.60 -35.62 -14.14
N ARG A 854 3.85 -35.87 -12.86
CA ARG A 854 5.03 -36.56 -12.33
C ARG A 854 4.57 -37.74 -11.48
N LEU A 855 4.94 -38.96 -11.87
CA LEU A 855 4.57 -40.19 -11.18
C LEU A 855 5.84 -40.89 -10.69
N ARG A 856 5.91 -41.21 -9.40
CA ARG A 856 7.00 -41.97 -8.78
C ARG A 856 6.46 -42.99 -7.77
N ALA A 857 7.37 -43.79 -7.22
CA ALA A 857 7.03 -44.70 -6.14
C ALA A 857 6.66 -43.91 -4.87
N GLY A 858 5.38 -43.93 -4.50
CA GLY A 858 4.87 -43.29 -3.28
C GLY A 858 4.26 -41.91 -3.46
N HIS A 859 4.27 -41.32 -4.67
CA HIS A 859 3.55 -40.08 -4.96
C HIS A 859 3.26 -39.85 -6.44
N ILE A 860 2.26 -39.00 -6.68
CA ILE A 860 1.97 -38.39 -7.98
C ILE A 860 1.68 -36.91 -7.79
N VAL A 861 2.28 -36.07 -8.63
CA VAL A 861 2.05 -34.62 -8.66
C VAL A 861 1.48 -34.23 -10.01
N TRP A 862 0.36 -33.50 -10.01
CA TRP A 862 -0.23 -32.91 -11.19
C TRP A 862 -0.16 -31.39 -11.10
N HIS A 863 0.50 -30.78 -12.07
CA HIS A 863 0.46 -29.35 -12.32
C HIS A 863 -0.62 -29.06 -13.35
N VAL A 864 -1.67 -28.34 -12.96
CA VAL A 864 -2.81 -28.00 -13.82
C VAL A 864 -2.73 -26.51 -14.18
N GLU A 865 -2.47 -26.21 -15.45
CA GLU A 865 -2.38 -24.84 -15.96
C GLU A 865 -3.79 -24.32 -16.32
N LEU A 866 -4.32 -23.39 -15.52
CA LEU A 866 -5.69 -22.90 -15.70
C LEU A 866 -5.86 -22.16 -17.03
N ALA A 867 -4.82 -21.47 -17.50
CA ALA A 867 -4.85 -20.78 -18.79
C ALA A 867 -5.02 -21.73 -20.00
N LYS A 868 -4.74 -23.04 -19.85
CA LYS A 868 -4.94 -24.04 -20.90
C LYS A 868 -6.35 -24.62 -20.93
N LEU A 869 -7.23 -24.21 -20.01
CA LEU A 869 -8.63 -24.64 -19.92
C LEU A 869 -9.59 -23.69 -20.66
N VAL A 870 -9.16 -23.06 -21.75
CA VAL A 870 -9.81 -21.94 -22.47
C VAL A 870 -11.30 -22.14 -22.80
N LYS A 871 -11.80 -23.38 -22.84
CA LYS A 871 -13.21 -23.72 -23.14
C LYS A 871 -14.09 -23.94 -21.91
N GLU A 872 -13.52 -23.86 -20.71
CA GLU A 872 -14.18 -24.20 -19.45
C GLU A 872 -13.90 -23.08 -18.46
N ASP A 873 -14.92 -22.65 -17.69
CA ASP A 873 -14.68 -21.75 -16.57
C ASP A 873 -14.00 -22.56 -15.45
N PRO A 874 -12.73 -22.26 -15.10
CA PRO A 874 -12.03 -22.98 -14.05
C PRO A 874 -12.54 -22.60 -12.65
N GLN A 875 -13.31 -21.52 -12.50
CA GLN A 875 -13.85 -21.12 -11.20
C GLN A 875 -15.05 -21.98 -10.80
N GLY A 876 -15.12 -22.34 -9.51
CA GLY A 876 -16.21 -23.12 -8.92
C GLY A 876 -15.72 -24.37 -8.20
N THR A 877 -16.65 -25.28 -7.91
CA THR A 877 -16.35 -26.51 -7.17
C THR A 877 -15.91 -27.61 -8.13
N TRP A 878 -14.64 -27.99 -8.02
CA TRP A 878 -14.09 -29.18 -8.65
C TRP A 878 -14.32 -30.39 -7.73
N VAL A 879 -14.39 -31.57 -8.32
CA VAL A 879 -14.44 -32.83 -7.56
C VAL A 879 -13.24 -33.69 -7.91
N VAL A 880 -12.37 -33.92 -6.92
CA VAL A 880 -11.24 -34.83 -7.04
C VAL A 880 -11.74 -36.25 -6.80
N HIS A 881 -11.70 -37.08 -7.84
CA HIS A 881 -12.00 -38.51 -7.76
C HIS A 881 -10.70 -39.27 -7.52
N THR A 882 -10.59 -39.94 -6.37
CA THR A 882 -9.45 -40.80 -6.04
C THR A 882 -9.96 -42.23 -5.87
N GLN A 883 -9.52 -43.15 -6.74
CA GLN A 883 -9.97 -44.54 -6.74
C GLN A 883 -8.83 -45.52 -6.49
N CYS A 884 -8.99 -46.47 -5.56
CA CYS A 884 -7.99 -47.53 -5.34
C CYS A 884 -8.25 -48.75 -6.23
N HIS A 885 -7.29 -49.17 -7.07
CA HIS A 885 -7.44 -50.33 -7.97
C HIS A 885 -6.78 -51.64 -7.49
N HIS A 886 -5.97 -51.59 -6.44
CA HIS A 886 -5.17 -52.75 -6.04
C HIS A 886 -5.95 -53.71 -5.14
N GLN A 887 -6.33 -54.89 -5.66
CA GLN A 887 -7.11 -55.90 -4.93
C GLN A 887 -6.34 -56.65 -3.81
N GLN A 888 -5.01 -56.53 -3.75
CA GLN A 888 -4.17 -57.30 -2.83
C GLN A 888 -3.68 -56.56 -1.58
N ILE A 889 -4.10 -55.32 -1.35
CA ILE A 889 -3.70 -54.54 -0.16
C ILE A 889 -4.99 -54.18 0.60
N GLY A 890 -5.05 -54.47 1.90
CA GLY A 890 -6.11 -53.97 2.78
C GLY A 890 -6.19 -52.44 2.75
N ALA A 891 -7.18 -51.83 3.41
CA ALA A 891 -7.42 -50.37 3.33
C ALA A 891 -6.12 -49.54 3.34
N SER A 892 -5.83 -48.87 2.22
CA SER A 892 -4.61 -48.07 2.02
C SER A 892 -4.85 -46.64 2.48
N GLN A 893 -3.91 -46.09 3.24
CA GLN A 893 -3.91 -44.68 3.59
C GLN A 893 -3.24 -43.88 2.46
N ALA A 894 -3.95 -42.88 1.94
CA ALA A 894 -3.45 -41.93 0.96
C ALA A 894 -3.65 -40.52 1.49
N GLU A 895 -2.74 -39.61 1.17
CA GLU A 895 -2.87 -38.19 1.50
C GLU A 895 -3.12 -37.41 0.21
N LEU A 896 -4.04 -36.47 0.21
CA LEU A 896 -4.29 -35.54 -0.89
C LEU A 896 -3.99 -34.12 -0.42
N MET A 897 -3.17 -33.39 -1.17
CA MET A 897 -2.92 -31.97 -0.97
C MET A 897 -3.22 -31.24 -2.27
N VAL A 898 -3.94 -30.13 -2.20
CA VAL A 898 -4.21 -29.26 -3.34
C VAL A 898 -3.72 -27.87 -3.00
N PHE A 899 -2.81 -27.36 -3.82
CA PHE A 899 -2.25 -26.02 -3.72
C PHE A 899 -2.71 -25.19 -4.91
N GLY A 900 -2.90 -23.90 -4.69
CA GLY A 900 -3.22 -22.95 -5.76
C GLY A 900 -2.60 -21.60 -5.47
N PRO A 901 -2.66 -20.66 -6.44
CA PRO A 901 -2.34 -19.28 -6.14
C PRO A 901 -3.22 -18.81 -4.98
N GLY A 902 -2.64 -17.96 -4.14
CA GLY A 902 -3.43 -17.17 -3.19
C GLY A 902 -4.56 -16.44 -3.92
N PRO A 903 -5.63 -16.11 -3.19
CA PRO A 903 -6.76 -15.42 -3.80
C PRO A 903 -6.27 -14.14 -4.49
N GLN A 904 -6.64 -13.94 -5.76
CA GLN A 904 -6.73 -12.56 -6.26
C GLN A 904 -7.73 -11.87 -5.34
N ALA A 905 -7.46 -10.62 -4.93
CA ALA A 905 -8.35 -9.87 -4.04
C ALA A 905 -9.66 -9.50 -4.75
N ASP A 906 -10.43 -10.50 -5.15
CA ASP A 906 -11.83 -10.41 -5.52
C ASP A 906 -12.66 -10.73 -4.27
N ALA A 907 -13.79 -10.06 -4.16
CA ALA A 907 -14.67 -10.02 -2.99
C ALA A 907 -15.27 -11.37 -2.54
N ASP A 908 -14.85 -12.52 -3.09
CA ASP A 908 -15.41 -13.85 -2.81
C ASP A 908 -14.38 -14.84 -2.23
N ALA A 909 -13.10 -14.47 -2.11
CA ALA A 909 -12.01 -15.41 -1.95
C ALA A 909 -11.61 -15.66 -0.48
N ALA A 910 -11.24 -16.90 -0.12
CA ALA A 910 -10.87 -17.27 1.27
C ALA A 910 -9.45 -17.81 1.42
N HIS A 911 -8.75 -17.34 2.45
CA HIS A 911 -7.38 -17.69 2.78
C HIS A 911 -7.27 -18.25 4.21
N LEU A 912 -6.46 -19.29 4.38
CA LEU A 912 -6.15 -19.89 5.68
C LEU A 912 -4.63 -20.08 5.77
N GLN A 913 -4.03 -19.55 6.83
CA GLN A 913 -2.65 -19.79 7.22
C GLN A 913 -2.63 -20.15 8.70
N ALA A 914 -1.95 -21.23 9.06
CA ALA A 914 -1.77 -21.63 10.44
C ALA A 914 -0.30 -21.88 10.70
N GLU A 915 0.24 -21.18 11.69
CA GLU A 915 1.64 -21.27 12.12
C GLU A 915 1.72 -21.58 13.61
N LEU A 916 2.78 -22.28 13.99
CA LEU A 916 3.00 -22.64 15.37
C LEU A 916 4.19 -21.87 15.93
N HIS A 917 3.98 -21.21 17.06
CA HIS A 917 5.00 -20.50 17.80
C HIS A 917 5.25 -21.16 19.15
N ALA A 918 6.52 -21.38 19.47
CA ALA A 918 6.96 -21.75 20.80
C ALA A 918 6.75 -20.58 21.77
N VAL A 919 6.14 -20.82 22.94
CA VAL A 919 6.00 -19.83 24.01
C VAL A 919 6.44 -20.43 25.35
N LYS A 920 6.77 -19.57 26.32
CA LYS A 920 7.16 -20.05 27.66
C LYS A 920 6.04 -20.89 28.29
N GLY A 921 6.26 -22.20 28.42
CA GLY A 921 5.32 -23.15 29.04
C GLY A 921 4.38 -23.88 28.06
N GLY A 922 4.57 -23.77 26.74
CA GLY A 922 3.78 -24.53 25.76
C GLY A 922 4.00 -24.10 24.31
N ALA A 923 3.06 -24.48 23.43
CA ALA A 923 3.03 -23.99 22.07
C ALA A 923 1.75 -23.17 21.85
N VAL A 924 1.83 -22.18 20.97
CA VAL A 924 0.73 -21.34 20.58
C VAL A 924 0.57 -21.46 19.07
N LEU A 925 -0.58 -21.99 18.66
CA LEU A 925 -0.97 -21.99 17.25
C LEU A 925 -1.57 -20.63 16.93
N ARG A 926 -0.96 -19.91 16.01
CA ARG A 926 -1.56 -18.73 15.39
C ARG A 926 -2.26 -19.16 14.12
N VAL A 927 -3.57 -18.99 14.11
CA VAL A 927 -4.43 -19.25 12.96
C VAL A 927 -4.86 -17.93 12.39
N ARG A 928 -4.74 -17.84 11.07
CA ARG A 928 -4.98 -16.69 10.26
C ARG A 928 -6.06 -17.07 9.23
N GLY A 929 -7.25 -16.46 9.28
CA GLY A 929 -8.36 -16.72 8.35
C GLY A 929 -8.93 -15.46 7.71
N TRP A 930 -9.02 -15.41 6.39
CA TRP A 930 -9.64 -14.33 5.61
C TRP A 930 -10.72 -14.90 4.71
N ALA A 931 -11.79 -14.15 4.52
CA ALA A 931 -12.78 -14.40 3.49
C ALA A 931 -13.27 -13.06 2.96
N GLN A 932 -13.38 -12.93 1.63
CA GLN A 932 -13.85 -11.71 0.96
C GLN A 932 -12.93 -10.50 1.19
N GLY A 933 -11.61 -10.71 1.29
CA GLY A 933 -10.64 -9.66 1.60
C GLY A 933 -10.66 -9.18 3.07
N GLU A 934 -11.63 -9.65 3.85
CA GLU A 934 -11.80 -9.30 5.25
C GLU A 934 -11.35 -10.43 6.18
N PRO A 935 -10.86 -10.11 7.39
CA PRO A 935 -10.59 -11.09 8.43
C PRO A 935 -11.88 -11.82 8.85
N VAL A 936 -11.85 -13.15 8.96
CA VAL A 936 -13.04 -13.92 9.36
C VAL A 936 -13.33 -13.81 10.85
N SER A 937 -14.59 -14.00 11.25
CA SER A 937 -14.95 -14.12 12.67
C SER A 937 -14.40 -15.42 13.26
N LEU A 938 -14.22 -15.43 14.58
CA LEU A 938 -13.75 -16.60 15.34
C LEU A 938 -14.57 -17.86 15.03
N ASP A 939 -15.88 -17.69 14.86
CA ASP A 939 -16.88 -18.74 14.63
C ASP A 939 -16.73 -19.42 13.25
N ALA A 940 -16.00 -18.80 12.32
CA ALA A 940 -15.68 -19.39 11.03
C ALA A 940 -14.48 -20.35 11.07
N LEU A 941 -13.75 -20.41 12.20
CA LEU A 941 -12.56 -21.24 12.36
C LEU A 941 -12.80 -22.37 13.34
N GLU A 942 -12.48 -23.58 12.91
CA GLU A 942 -12.47 -24.78 13.73
C GLU A 942 -11.03 -25.28 13.85
N VAL A 943 -10.53 -25.38 15.08
CA VAL A 943 -9.23 -26.00 15.37
C VAL A 943 -9.48 -27.26 16.16
N THR A 944 -9.00 -28.37 15.62
CA THR A 944 -9.05 -29.67 16.28
C THR A 944 -7.65 -30.21 16.51
N TRP A 945 -7.44 -30.78 17.68
CA TRP A 945 -6.15 -31.28 18.14
C TRP A 945 -6.19 -32.78 18.35
N ALA A 946 -5.15 -33.47 17.89
CA ALA A 946 -4.94 -34.90 18.06
C ALA A 946 -3.80 -35.13 19.09
N PRO A 947 -4.02 -35.93 20.15
CA PRO A 947 -3.00 -36.22 21.15
C PRO A 947 -1.87 -37.11 20.61
N PRO A 948 -0.71 -37.16 21.29
CA PRO A 948 0.44 -37.94 20.83
C PRO A 948 0.14 -39.42 20.63
N GLY A 949 0.60 -39.97 19.51
CA GLY A 949 0.41 -41.38 19.14
C GLY A 949 -0.97 -41.71 18.55
N SER A 950 -1.85 -40.73 18.35
CA SER A 950 -3.11 -40.94 17.64
C SER A 950 -2.89 -40.90 16.12
N SER A 951 -3.04 -42.04 15.46
CA SER A 951 -2.98 -42.16 13.98
C SER A 951 -4.30 -41.87 13.28
N ASN A 952 -5.39 -41.65 14.05
CA ASN A 952 -6.76 -41.59 13.54
C ASN A 952 -7.49 -40.34 14.02
N ALA A 953 -8.29 -39.74 13.13
CA ALA A 953 -9.22 -38.64 13.38
C ALA A 953 -10.32 -38.91 14.43
N ARG A 954 -10.35 -40.09 15.08
CA ARG A 954 -11.37 -40.48 16.07
C ARG A 954 -11.13 -39.95 17.49
N GLY A 955 -10.11 -39.12 17.71
CA GLY A 955 -9.77 -38.53 19.02
C GLY A 955 -9.55 -37.01 18.99
N LEU A 956 -10.07 -36.34 17.96
CA LEU A 956 -9.93 -34.89 17.78
C LEU A 956 -10.68 -34.14 18.89
N THR A 957 -9.93 -33.37 19.70
CA THR A 957 -10.51 -32.47 20.71
C THR A 957 -10.53 -31.05 20.14
N PRO A 958 -11.68 -30.35 20.13
CA PRO A 958 -11.72 -28.94 19.77
C PRO A 958 -10.79 -28.13 20.68
N VAL A 959 -9.99 -27.24 20.09
CA VAL A 959 -9.14 -26.30 20.84
C VAL A 959 -9.78 -24.92 20.76
N PRO A 960 -10.09 -24.28 21.91
CA PRO A 960 -10.63 -22.93 21.89
C PRO A 960 -9.60 -21.95 21.34
N LEU A 961 -10.01 -21.20 20.33
CA LEU A 961 -9.27 -20.08 19.79
C LEU A 961 -9.60 -18.82 20.60
N SER A 962 -8.62 -17.95 20.76
CA SER A 962 -8.76 -16.63 21.38
C SER A 962 -8.16 -15.56 20.47
N PRO A 963 -8.80 -14.41 20.27
CA PRO A 963 -8.18 -13.30 19.53
C PRO A 963 -6.93 -12.83 20.28
N ILE A 964 -5.84 -12.60 19.53
CA ILE A 964 -4.60 -12.09 20.11
C ILE A 964 -4.82 -10.59 20.33
N ASP A 965 -5.15 -10.18 21.55
CA ASP A 965 -5.50 -8.80 21.87
C ASP A 965 -6.63 -8.21 20.98
N PRO A 966 -7.91 -8.36 21.36
CA PRO A 966 -9.04 -7.87 20.58
C PRO A 966 -9.08 -6.34 20.40
N LYS A 967 -8.23 -5.57 21.11
CA LYS A 967 -8.10 -4.12 20.96
C LYS A 967 -6.99 -3.73 19.98
N ALA A 968 -5.99 -4.59 19.77
CA ALA A 968 -4.91 -4.36 18.80
C ALA A 968 -5.35 -4.81 17.40
N ARG A 969 -5.55 -3.83 16.51
CA ARG A 969 -5.98 -4.05 15.11
C ARG A 969 -5.07 -5.02 14.32
N ARG A 970 -3.79 -5.14 14.74
CA ARG A 970 -2.75 -6.08 14.26
C ARG A 970 -3.20 -7.54 14.12
N TRP A 971 -4.14 -7.98 14.95
CA TRP A 971 -4.53 -9.38 15.04
C TRP A 971 -5.97 -9.64 14.61
N ARG A 972 -6.58 -8.71 13.86
CA ARG A 972 -7.88 -8.98 13.26
C ARG A 972 -7.77 -10.22 12.34
N GLY A 973 -8.58 -11.24 12.61
CA GLY A 973 -8.54 -12.54 11.91
C GLY A 973 -7.36 -13.43 12.28
N VAL A 974 -6.52 -13.02 13.24
CA VAL A 974 -5.47 -13.86 13.81
C VAL A 974 -5.88 -14.29 15.22
N PHE A 975 -5.91 -15.59 15.40
CA PHE A 975 -6.39 -16.23 16.61
C PHE A 975 -5.30 -17.13 17.17
N GLU A 976 -5.17 -17.15 18.49
CA GLU A 976 -4.27 -18.05 19.21
C GLU A 976 -5.03 -19.20 19.85
N ALA A 977 -4.51 -20.39 19.63
CA ALA A 977 -4.83 -21.58 20.40
C ALA A 977 -3.61 -21.96 21.23
N LYS A 978 -3.72 -21.88 22.56
CA LYS A 978 -2.72 -22.47 23.46
C LYS A 978 -2.88 -23.99 23.43
N LEU A 979 -1.78 -24.69 23.19
CA LEU A 979 -1.76 -26.14 23.08
C LEU A 979 -1.19 -26.76 24.36
N ASP A 980 -1.84 -27.83 24.85
CA ASP A 980 -1.50 -28.55 26.09
C ASP A 980 -0.08 -29.15 25.98
N PRO A 981 0.84 -28.84 26.92
CA PRO A 981 2.26 -29.18 26.82
C PRO A 981 2.60 -30.66 27.12
N ARG A 982 1.75 -31.61 26.74
CA ARG A 982 2.07 -33.03 26.98
C ARG A 982 3.24 -33.45 26.09
N PRO A 983 4.27 -34.12 26.63
CA PRO A 983 5.39 -34.54 25.81
C PRO A 983 4.97 -35.50 24.68
N GLY A 984 5.44 -35.26 23.45
CA GLY A 984 5.16 -36.11 22.28
C GLY A 984 4.91 -35.34 20.98
N VAL A 985 4.65 -36.06 19.89
CA VAL A 985 4.27 -35.50 18.57
C VAL A 985 2.77 -35.25 18.52
N HIS A 986 2.37 -34.01 18.31
CA HIS A 986 0.99 -33.57 18.16
C HIS A 986 0.69 -33.21 16.72
N ARG A 987 -0.55 -33.43 16.31
CA ARG A 987 -1.09 -32.95 15.04
C ARG A 987 -2.29 -32.05 15.33
N VAL A 988 -2.35 -30.93 14.65
CA VAL A 988 -3.44 -29.96 14.71
C VAL A 988 -4.03 -29.82 13.32
N HIS A 989 -5.33 -29.93 13.24
CA HIS A 989 -6.09 -29.72 12.02
C HIS A 989 -6.88 -28.43 12.18
N VAL A 990 -6.66 -27.51 11.25
CA VAL A 990 -7.33 -26.22 11.18
C VAL A 990 -8.25 -26.25 9.98
N VAL A 991 -9.53 -25.98 10.21
CA VAL A 991 -10.56 -25.91 9.18
C VAL A 991 -11.15 -24.51 9.23
N LEU A 992 -11.09 -23.81 8.11
CA LEU A 992 -11.83 -22.58 7.88
C LEU A 992 -13.12 -22.93 7.13
N GLN A 993 -14.26 -22.53 7.68
CA GLN A 993 -15.57 -22.59 7.02
C GLN A 993 -16.18 -21.19 7.02
N ALA A 994 -16.22 -20.56 5.84
CA ALA A 994 -16.79 -19.23 5.67
C ALA A 994 -17.92 -19.25 4.64
N LYS A 995 -18.94 -18.42 4.84
CA LYS A 995 -20.03 -18.24 3.88
C LYS A 995 -19.67 -17.13 2.89
N GLY A 996 -19.31 -17.51 1.66
CA GLY A 996 -19.09 -16.61 0.53
C GLY A 996 -20.40 -16.16 -0.13
N ARG A 997 -20.38 -15.10 -0.97
CA ARG A 997 -21.56 -14.69 -1.76
C ARG A 997 -21.98 -15.76 -2.79
N ARG A 998 -21.04 -16.58 -3.25
CA ARG A 998 -21.26 -17.70 -4.19
C ARG A 998 -21.44 -19.09 -3.54
N GLY A 999 -21.42 -19.18 -2.21
CA GLY A 999 -21.59 -20.45 -1.48
C GLY A 999 -20.65 -20.62 -0.29
N LEU A 1000 -20.66 -21.81 0.32
CA LEU A 1000 -19.76 -22.16 1.43
C LEU A 1000 -18.32 -22.36 0.90
N VAL A 1001 -17.36 -21.65 1.47
CA VAL A 1001 -15.93 -21.85 1.22
C VAL A 1001 -15.33 -22.62 2.38
N ARG A 1002 -14.65 -23.73 2.08
CA ARG A 1002 -13.96 -24.57 3.06
C ARG A 1002 -12.47 -24.62 2.70
N ARG A 1003 -11.60 -24.23 3.62
CA ARG A 1003 -10.14 -24.40 3.52
C ARG A 1003 -9.68 -25.27 4.69
N GLU A 1004 -8.72 -26.14 4.45
CA GLU A 1004 -8.19 -27.07 5.46
C GLU A 1004 -6.66 -27.00 5.47
N GLN A 1005 -6.08 -26.98 6.66
CA GLN A 1005 -4.63 -27.05 6.86
C GLN A 1005 -4.30 -27.94 8.06
N SER A 1006 -3.37 -28.88 7.88
CA SER A 1006 -2.81 -29.67 8.98
C SER A 1006 -1.43 -29.15 9.37
N VAL A 1007 -1.14 -29.04 10.67
CA VAL A 1007 0.16 -28.64 11.23
C VAL A 1007 0.60 -29.67 12.26
N SER A 1008 1.87 -30.07 12.28
CA SER A 1008 2.41 -31.06 13.26
C SER A 1008 3.56 -30.46 14.08
N PHE A 1009 3.69 -30.84 15.35
CA PHE A 1009 4.75 -30.33 16.24
C PHE A 1009 5.06 -31.26 17.42
N VAL A 1010 6.14 -31.00 18.15
CA VAL A 1010 6.57 -31.81 19.30
C VAL A 1010 6.72 -30.94 20.54
N VAL A 1011 6.23 -31.46 21.68
CA VAL A 1011 6.49 -30.90 23.00
C VAL A 1011 7.50 -31.78 23.74
N GLY A 1012 8.56 -31.17 24.29
CA GLY A 1012 9.59 -31.86 25.08
C GLY A 1012 9.31 -31.85 26.59
N GLN A 1013 9.91 -32.78 27.35
CA GLN A 1013 9.69 -32.92 28.80
C GLN A 1013 10.29 -31.81 29.68
N ARG A 1014 11.23 -31.02 29.17
CA ARG A 1014 11.88 -29.91 29.87
C ARG A 1014 12.48 -28.93 28.86
N ASP A 1015 11.80 -27.87 28.46
CA ASP A 1015 12.47 -26.66 27.96
C ASP A 1015 11.48 -25.52 27.74
N PHE A 1016 11.77 -24.35 28.33
CA PHE A 1016 11.54 -23.01 27.77
C PHE A 1016 12.38 -22.01 28.59
N ARG A 1017 13.65 -21.79 28.22
CA ARG A 1017 14.40 -20.61 28.71
C ARG A 1017 14.13 -19.42 27.77
N PRO A 1018 13.99 -18.18 28.29
CA PRO A 1018 13.83 -17.01 27.45
C PRO A 1018 15.07 -16.79 26.58
N LEU A 1019 14.84 -16.36 25.33
CA LEU A 1019 15.84 -15.83 24.41
C LEU A 1019 16.72 -14.81 25.16
N ARG A 1020 18.04 -15.04 25.19
CA ARG A 1020 18.97 -13.93 25.44
C ARG A 1020 19.04 -13.12 24.15
N PRO A 1021 19.00 -11.78 24.21
CA PRO A 1021 19.25 -10.96 23.05
C PRO A 1021 20.63 -11.33 22.46
N LEU A 1022 20.68 -11.55 21.15
CA LEU A 1022 21.93 -11.65 20.41
C LEU A 1022 22.65 -10.30 20.54
N ALA A 1023 23.57 -10.20 21.50
CA ALA A 1023 24.43 -9.05 21.66
C ALA A 1023 25.43 -9.03 20.50
N GLY A 1024 25.15 -8.22 19.47
CA GLY A 1024 25.91 -8.26 18.23
C GLY A 1024 25.91 -6.96 17.43
N ARG A 1025 25.90 -5.78 18.06
CA ARG A 1025 26.45 -4.53 17.51
C ARG A 1025 26.69 -3.55 18.66
N ARG A 1026 27.95 -3.12 18.84
CA ARG A 1026 28.29 -1.99 19.70
C ARG A 1026 27.57 -0.76 19.15
N ILE A 1027 26.55 -0.29 19.85
CA ILE A 1027 26.07 1.08 19.73
C ILE A 1027 27.22 1.96 20.27
N GLN A 1028 27.97 2.58 19.36
CA GLN A 1028 28.92 3.62 19.74
C GLN A 1028 28.09 4.85 20.15
N ARG A 1029 28.01 5.07 21.46
CA ARG A 1029 27.39 6.27 22.06
C ARG A 1029 28.05 7.52 21.49
N TRP A 1030 27.26 8.45 20.99
CA TRP A 1030 27.67 9.82 20.75
C TRP A 1030 27.92 10.54 22.09
N PRO A 1031 28.95 11.39 22.22
CA PRO A 1031 29.18 12.15 23.44
C PRO A 1031 28.11 13.24 23.62
N ARG A 1032 27.84 13.52 24.89
CA ARG A 1032 26.83 14.47 25.41
C ARG A 1032 26.93 15.87 24.83
#